data_AF-A0A7X7VNR1-F1
#
_entry.id   AF-A0A7X7VNR1-F1
#
_cell.length_a   1.000
_cell.length_b   1.000
_cell.length_c   1.000
_cell.angle_alpha   90.00
_cell.angle_beta   90.00
_cell.angle_gamma   90.00
#
_symmetry.space_group_name_H-M   'P 1'
#
loop_
_entity.id
_entity.type
_entity.pdbx_description
1 polymer ?
#
loop_
_entity_poly.entity_id
_entity_poly.type
_entity_poly.pdbx_seq_one_letter_code
_entity_poly.pdbx_strand_id
1 'polypeptide(L)'
;MTEDNVQPFNISKPSLQSSRSMFLSFFPTVCFFTASAALIAVATKVRHLARGKKQPPYRSDANWSRAYATVAAVLGIWTCLWSYEGGITSCLICTATIVAGGMLSLWRRRFVAAITSSLRKGGLQLLCVIAIAAAAATATISLEVSWNAAFPSVDLHALLIEYALVLLSLTVLYFLSAGHGVGPAAGVGLFCTIGIIQAFVLDFKGSVLSTGDLFALKTAMAVSGGYEYHLGDTMLDGISWATAGGAICALLYRPSQEEKSATQRNLTSQHRRSSLLLGIAALAALLCGIVVPNYERDLGIDINYWPDQQVLTHQQEGLLPSFIAEAQGLPIEEPEGYSDEAAEEAQQDLIARYEQSVDSTKAEEAQSQWSQTKPSIIVVMNETFTDLSYFGGLDSYSGPTFFNNGLSDALFRGKLAVSFNGGGTCNTEFEFLCGESMAFIGYGKYPYTLYDFSGIDTLPRQLAAAGYQTTAMHPNLASNWDRDRVYKEMGFQNFLSIDSFSGAQQIHNATADSATYDAIIEQLSTNEEPQFIFDVTMQNHGDYNQGDVDQSTLSSYLSAATGLVDDKTSASIAEYLTCIDESDRELETFVSELKQLQRPVLLVFFGDHQPYFTHTLNDALESNEDTTTHEERLYQSDYVVWANYDVAANDQDGTQLDASASDLAAHALAAIGSPLTDHQKATLGAATLYSQLNLYGYRGLDGSWHQMGDDSDADAASGVKELQMVFYRSFGLRV
;
A
#
# COMPACT_ATOMS: atom_id res chain seq x y z
N MET A 1 -41.16 -30.91 3.27
CA MET A 1 -41.62 -32.14 3.96
C MET A 1 -41.21 -32.03 5.42
N THR A 2 -42.23 -31.94 6.29
CA THR A 2 -42.30 -32.24 7.74
C THR A 2 -41.20 -31.79 8.71
N GLU A 3 -41.64 -30.90 9.60
CA GLU A 3 -41.28 -30.77 11.02
C GLU A 3 -41.15 -32.12 11.75
N ASP A 4 -40.13 -32.24 12.61
CA ASP A 4 -40.27 -32.61 14.03
C ASP A 4 -38.90 -32.98 14.63
N ASN A 5 -38.39 -32.15 15.55
CA ASN A 5 -37.99 -32.57 16.90
C ASN A 5 -37.31 -31.43 17.67
N VAL A 6 -38.08 -30.80 18.54
CA VAL A 6 -37.61 -29.99 19.68
C VAL A 6 -37.17 -30.93 20.80
N GLN A 7 -35.94 -30.74 21.30
CA GLN A 7 -35.47 -31.28 22.59
C GLN A 7 -34.75 -30.16 23.37
N PRO A 8 -34.76 -30.21 24.72
CA PRO A 8 -34.84 -29.03 25.58
C PRO A 8 -33.47 -28.46 26.00
N PHE A 9 -33.51 -27.20 26.43
CA PHE A 9 -32.45 -26.49 27.16
C PHE A 9 -31.77 -27.39 28.20
N ASN A 10 -30.51 -27.76 27.95
CA ASN A 10 -29.65 -28.41 28.92
C ASN A 10 -28.67 -27.36 29.45
N ILE A 11 -28.91 -26.88 30.68
CA ILE A 11 -27.94 -26.06 31.42
C ILE A 11 -26.79 -26.99 31.79
N SER A 12 -25.74 -27.00 30.96
CA SER A 12 -24.50 -27.71 31.27
C SER A 12 -23.74 -26.95 32.36
N LYS A 13 -23.33 -27.71 33.40
CA LYS A 13 -22.33 -27.28 34.38
C LYS A 13 -21.07 -26.79 33.65
N PRO A 14 -20.32 -25.81 34.19
CA PRO A 14 -19.08 -25.34 33.57
C PRO A 14 -18.13 -26.53 33.41
N SER A 15 -17.88 -26.91 32.17
CA SER A 15 -17.01 -28.03 31.81
C SER A 15 -15.56 -27.65 32.09
N LEU A 16 -14.72 -28.64 32.40
CA LEU A 16 -13.26 -28.49 32.57
C LEU A 16 -12.54 -27.84 31.36
N GLN A 17 -13.21 -27.65 30.21
CA GLN A 17 -12.68 -26.91 29.06
C GLN A 17 -12.48 -25.41 29.35
N SER A 18 -13.34 -24.77 30.15
CA SER A 18 -13.17 -23.33 30.46
C SER A 18 -11.96 -23.06 31.36
N SER A 19 -11.59 -24.02 32.22
CA SER A 19 -10.38 -23.93 33.05
C SER A 19 -9.09 -24.13 32.26
N ARG A 20 -9.13 -24.93 31.19
CA ARG A 20 -7.98 -25.13 30.29
C ARG A 20 -7.75 -23.92 29.40
N SER A 21 -8.80 -23.31 28.85
CA SER A 21 -8.67 -22.08 28.06
C SER A 21 -8.14 -20.94 28.92
N MET A 22 -8.70 -20.73 30.12
CA MET A 22 -8.25 -19.69 31.05
C MET A 22 -6.79 -19.89 31.49
N PHE A 23 -6.35 -21.13 31.75
CA PHE A 23 -4.96 -21.40 32.15
C PHE A 23 -3.97 -21.14 31.02
N LEU A 24 -4.35 -21.46 29.77
CA LEU A 24 -3.52 -21.19 28.58
C LEU A 24 -3.37 -19.69 28.33
N SER A 25 -4.42 -18.90 28.54
CA SER A 25 -4.39 -17.44 28.34
C SER A 25 -3.47 -16.71 29.33
N PHE A 26 -3.36 -17.16 30.58
CA PHE A 26 -2.52 -16.51 31.61
C PHE A 26 -1.12 -17.11 31.75
N PHE A 27 -0.85 -18.26 31.13
CA PHE A 27 0.44 -18.95 31.25
C PHE A 27 1.64 -18.08 30.80
N PRO A 28 1.60 -17.37 29.65
CA PRO A 28 2.69 -16.50 29.21
C PRO A 28 2.99 -15.37 30.20
N THR A 29 1.95 -14.71 30.70
CA THR A 29 2.05 -13.63 31.69
C THR A 29 2.79 -14.09 32.95
N VAL A 30 2.46 -15.28 33.46
CA VAL A 30 3.13 -15.88 34.63
C VAL A 30 4.60 -16.20 34.32
N CYS A 31 4.90 -16.80 33.17
CA CYS A 31 6.27 -17.11 32.75
C CYS A 31 7.15 -15.86 32.69
N PHE A 32 6.67 -14.77 32.08
CA PHE A 32 7.44 -13.55 31.93
C PHE A 32 7.64 -12.80 33.26
N PHE A 33 6.60 -12.67 34.09
CA PHE A 33 6.78 -12.03 35.41
C PHE A 33 7.68 -12.85 36.35
N THR A 34 7.59 -14.18 36.31
CA THR A 34 8.48 -15.04 37.12
C THR A 34 9.95 -14.93 36.67
N ALA A 35 10.20 -14.89 35.36
CA ALA A 35 11.55 -14.65 34.82
C ALA A 35 12.10 -13.28 35.24
N SER A 36 11.29 -12.22 35.15
CA SER A 36 11.68 -10.87 35.58
C SER A 36 12.04 -10.83 37.06
N ALA A 37 11.17 -11.37 37.93
CA ALA A 37 11.40 -11.42 39.38
C ALA A 37 12.66 -12.22 39.74
N ALA A 38 12.88 -13.37 39.09
CA ALA A 38 14.06 -14.21 39.29
C ALA A 38 15.36 -13.47 38.93
N LEU A 39 15.41 -12.80 37.77
CA LEU A 39 16.58 -12.04 37.34
C LEU A 39 16.88 -10.85 38.27
N ILE A 40 15.84 -10.12 38.72
CA ILE A 40 16.00 -9.03 39.70
C ILE A 40 16.54 -9.55 41.03
N ALA A 41 15.99 -10.65 41.54
CA ALA A 41 16.42 -11.26 42.80
C ALA A 41 17.88 -11.72 42.72
N VAL A 42 18.27 -12.40 41.64
CA VAL A 42 19.65 -12.84 41.42
C VAL A 42 20.58 -11.64 41.28
N ALA A 43 20.29 -10.66 40.41
CA ALA A 43 21.14 -9.48 40.23
C ALA A 43 21.33 -8.70 41.55
N THR A 44 20.27 -8.60 42.37
CA THR A 44 20.32 -7.93 43.68
C THR A 44 21.14 -8.71 44.70
N LYS A 45 20.97 -10.04 44.78
CA LYS A 45 21.75 -10.92 45.66
C LYS A 45 23.24 -10.91 45.29
N VAL A 46 23.53 -11.02 43.99
CA VAL A 46 24.91 -11.03 43.48
C VAL A 46 25.57 -9.65 43.73
N ARG A 47 24.84 -8.53 43.59
CA ARG A 47 25.32 -7.19 44.01
C ARG A 47 25.54 -7.07 45.52
N HIS A 48 24.67 -7.63 46.34
CA HIS A 48 24.81 -7.63 47.79
C HIS A 48 26.07 -8.40 48.23
N LEU A 49 26.31 -9.58 47.66
CA LEU A 49 27.48 -10.42 47.95
C LEU A 49 28.82 -9.79 47.52
N ALA A 50 28.80 -8.87 46.56
CA ALA A 50 29.98 -8.09 46.14
C ALA A 50 30.20 -6.79 46.91
N ARG A 51 29.25 -6.35 47.77
CA ARG A 51 29.47 -5.16 48.60
C ARG A 51 30.66 -5.38 49.53
N GLY A 52 31.71 -4.57 49.38
CA GLY A 52 32.92 -4.63 50.21
C GLY A 52 34.07 -5.49 49.68
N LYS A 53 33.91 -6.20 48.55
CA LYS A 53 34.98 -6.96 47.90
C LYS A 53 35.46 -6.25 46.63
N LYS A 54 36.77 -6.20 46.38
CA LYS A 54 37.38 -5.69 45.13
C LYS A 54 37.18 -6.65 43.92
N GLN A 55 36.11 -7.44 43.89
CA GLN A 55 35.88 -8.51 42.90
C GLN A 55 34.37 -8.75 42.64
N PRO A 56 34.00 -9.34 41.47
CA PRO A 56 32.67 -9.25 40.81
C PRO A 56 31.44 -9.67 41.63
N PRO A 57 30.22 -9.24 41.20
CA PRO A 57 29.88 -8.53 39.95
C PRO A 57 30.05 -7.01 40.00
N TYR A 58 30.37 -6.43 38.85
CA TYR A 58 30.44 -4.98 38.69
C TYR A 58 29.05 -4.38 38.44
N ARG A 59 28.86 -3.09 38.72
CA ARG A 59 27.58 -2.38 38.50
C ARG A 59 27.04 -2.58 37.08
N SER A 60 27.93 -2.61 36.08
CA SER A 60 27.57 -2.84 34.68
C SER A 60 26.97 -4.22 34.45
N ASP A 61 27.42 -5.27 35.13
CA ASP A 61 26.96 -6.65 34.92
C ASP A 61 25.52 -6.81 35.44
N ALA A 62 25.25 -6.22 36.60
CA ALA A 62 23.90 -6.14 37.15
C ALA A 62 22.94 -5.31 36.27
N ASN A 63 23.43 -4.23 35.63
CA ASN A 63 22.60 -3.42 34.74
C ASN A 63 22.18 -4.17 33.47
N TRP A 64 23.08 -4.97 32.88
CA TRP A 64 22.72 -5.82 31.74
C TRP A 64 21.70 -6.89 32.15
N SER A 65 21.90 -7.56 33.28
CA SER A 65 20.92 -8.52 33.81
C SER A 65 19.54 -7.88 34.07
N ARG A 66 19.52 -6.63 34.54
CA ARG A 66 18.27 -5.86 34.70
C ARG A 66 17.61 -5.52 33.37
N ALA A 67 18.36 -5.26 32.30
CA ALA A 67 17.76 -5.01 30.99
C ALA A 67 16.93 -6.21 30.51
N TYR A 68 17.42 -7.43 30.68
CA TYR A 68 16.63 -8.65 30.43
C TYR A 68 15.40 -8.77 31.33
N ALA A 69 15.54 -8.42 32.61
CA ALA A 69 14.39 -8.39 33.52
C ALA A 69 13.33 -7.36 33.09
N THR A 70 13.76 -6.23 32.52
CA THR A 70 12.86 -5.23 31.94
C THR A 70 12.15 -5.78 30.70
N VAL A 71 12.86 -6.44 29.78
CA VAL A 71 12.24 -7.09 28.61
C VAL A 71 11.17 -8.09 29.05
N ALA A 72 11.48 -8.97 30.01
CA ALA A 72 10.50 -9.90 30.58
C ALA A 72 9.32 -9.17 31.25
N ALA A 73 9.55 -8.08 31.97
CA ALA A 73 8.46 -7.32 32.59
C ALA A 73 7.54 -6.67 31.53
N VAL A 74 8.11 -6.11 30.46
CA VAL A 74 7.35 -5.53 29.35
C VAL A 74 6.49 -6.58 28.67
N LEU A 75 7.03 -7.76 28.38
CA LEU A 75 6.24 -8.88 27.82
C LEU A 75 5.15 -9.38 28.77
N GLY A 76 5.45 -9.44 30.07
CA GLY A 76 4.45 -9.78 31.10
C GLY A 76 3.31 -8.77 31.16
N ILE A 77 3.61 -7.48 31.05
CA ILE A 77 2.60 -6.41 30.99
C ILE A 77 1.81 -6.51 29.67
N TRP A 78 2.50 -6.67 28.55
CA TRP A 78 1.89 -6.77 27.22
C TRP A 78 0.88 -7.92 27.16
N THR A 79 1.31 -9.13 27.51
CA THR A 79 0.45 -10.33 27.53
C THR A 79 -0.69 -10.26 28.56
N CYS A 80 -0.59 -9.37 29.54
CA CYS A 80 -1.66 -9.09 30.49
C CYS A 80 -2.70 -8.10 29.94
N LEU A 81 -2.29 -7.18 29.07
CA LEU A 81 -3.16 -6.18 28.44
C LEU A 81 -3.83 -6.73 27.18
N TRP A 82 -3.06 -7.39 26.33
CA TRP A 82 -3.48 -7.96 25.05
C TRP A 82 -3.01 -9.42 25.03
N SER A 83 -3.96 -10.35 25.00
CA SER A 83 -3.68 -11.77 25.19
C SER A 83 -2.69 -12.31 24.15
N TYR A 84 -1.97 -13.39 24.48
CA TYR A 84 -1.07 -14.08 23.55
C TYR A 84 -1.81 -15.19 22.83
N GLU A 85 -1.74 -15.20 21.50
CA GLU A 85 -2.47 -16.14 20.64
C GLU A 85 -1.63 -17.29 20.11
N GLY A 86 -0.34 -17.35 20.48
CA GLY A 86 0.59 -18.37 20.02
C GLY A 86 0.69 -19.65 20.89
N GLY A 87 1.58 -20.55 20.47
CA GLY A 87 1.88 -21.80 21.16
C GLY A 87 2.74 -21.64 22.42
N ILE A 88 2.57 -22.55 23.38
CA ILE A 88 3.38 -22.58 24.62
C ILE A 88 4.90 -22.66 24.34
N THR A 89 5.30 -23.27 23.23
CA THR A 89 6.70 -23.51 22.88
C THR A 89 7.48 -22.21 22.69
N SER A 90 7.00 -21.28 21.86
CA SER A 90 7.68 -20.00 21.59
C SER A 90 7.76 -19.13 22.86
N CYS A 91 6.69 -19.14 23.67
CA CYS A 91 6.71 -18.51 24.99
C CYS A 91 7.80 -19.08 25.93
N LEU A 92 7.95 -20.40 25.99
CA LEU A 92 8.98 -21.04 26.83
C LEU A 92 10.40 -20.77 26.31
N ILE A 93 10.59 -20.79 24.99
CA ILE A 93 11.88 -20.48 24.36
C ILE A 93 12.27 -19.03 24.67
N CYS A 94 11.36 -18.08 24.45
CA CYS A 94 11.58 -16.66 24.73
C CYS A 94 11.90 -16.41 26.22
N THR A 95 11.15 -17.05 27.12
CA THR A 95 11.42 -16.98 28.55
C THR A 95 12.82 -17.54 28.88
N ALA A 96 13.19 -18.67 28.28
CA ALA A 96 14.48 -19.31 28.51
C ALA A 96 15.66 -18.48 27.98
N THR A 97 15.55 -17.88 26.79
CA THR A 97 16.61 -17.02 26.22
C THR A 97 16.78 -15.75 27.04
N ILE A 98 15.70 -15.13 27.51
CA ILE A 98 15.75 -13.97 28.41
C ILE A 98 16.48 -14.31 29.72
N VAL A 99 16.11 -15.41 30.36
CA VAL A 99 16.76 -15.85 31.60
C VAL A 99 18.23 -16.20 31.37
N ALA A 100 18.53 -16.93 30.29
CA ALA A 100 19.90 -17.31 29.94
C ALA A 100 20.78 -16.08 29.67
N GLY A 101 20.30 -15.11 28.89
CA GLY A 101 21.00 -13.85 28.60
C GLY A 101 21.21 -12.98 29.84
N GLY A 102 20.17 -12.89 30.69
CA GLY A 102 20.24 -12.19 31.97
C GLY A 102 21.24 -12.82 32.95
N MET A 103 21.34 -14.14 32.96
CA MET A 103 22.33 -14.89 33.75
C MET A 103 23.74 -14.74 33.15
N LEU A 104 23.91 -14.96 31.84
CA LEU A 104 25.19 -14.80 31.14
C LEU A 104 25.80 -13.41 31.39
N SER A 105 24.97 -12.37 31.40
CA SER A 105 25.36 -10.99 31.69
C SER A 105 26.06 -10.82 33.05
N LEU A 106 25.69 -11.62 34.06
CA LEU A 106 26.32 -11.61 35.38
C LEU A 106 27.70 -12.29 35.39
N TRP A 107 27.93 -13.23 34.46
CA TRP A 107 29.17 -14.03 34.37
C TRP A 107 30.09 -13.62 33.20
N ARG A 108 29.64 -12.70 32.34
CA ARG A 108 30.30 -12.31 31.08
C ARG A 108 31.79 -12.01 31.18
N ARG A 109 32.24 -11.37 32.27
CA ARG A 109 33.65 -11.00 32.43
C ARG A 109 34.55 -12.22 32.63
N ARG A 110 34.06 -13.25 33.33
CA ARG A 110 34.78 -14.51 33.50
C ARG A 110 34.84 -15.28 32.18
N PHE A 111 33.75 -15.24 31.41
CA PHE A 111 33.66 -15.85 30.10
C PHE A 111 34.63 -15.21 29.10
N VAL A 112 34.61 -13.87 28.99
CA VAL A 112 35.55 -13.11 28.15
C VAL A 112 36.99 -13.35 28.59
N ALA A 113 37.28 -13.36 29.89
CA ALA A 113 38.63 -13.63 30.40
C ALA A 113 39.11 -15.05 30.05
N ALA A 114 38.25 -16.07 30.18
CA ALA A 114 38.57 -17.44 29.80
C ALA A 114 38.92 -17.54 28.30
N ILE A 115 38.07 -16.99 27.43
CA ILE A 115 38.27 -17.04 25.97
C ILE A 115 39.54 -16.30 25.56
N THR A 116 39.72 -15.07 26.07
CA THR A 116 40.86 -14.24 25.72
C THR A 116 42.19 -14.76 26.28
N SER A 117 42.17 -15.51 27.39
CA SER A 117 43.37 -16.15 27.94
C SER A 117 43.89 -17.31 27.08
N SER A 118 43.00 -17.94 26.31
CA SER A 118 43.34 -19.02 25.36
C SER A 118 43.84 -18.49 24.01
N LEU A 119 43.53 -17.23 23.69
CA LEU A 119 43.94 -16.58 22.44
C LEU A 119 45.24 -15.77 22.64
N ARG A 120 46.19 -15.86 21.71
CA ARG A 120 47.45 -15.07 21.73
C ARG A 120 47.17 -13.56 21.57
N LYS A 121 48.21 -12.73 21.43
CA LYS A 121 48.09 -11.28 21.14
C LYS A 121 47.06 -11.04 20.02
N GLY A 122 46.04 -10.24 20.29
CA GLY A 122 44.95 -9.93 19.35
C GLY A 122 43.62 -10.64 19.60
N GLY A 123 43.55 -11.60 20.55
CA GLY A 123 42.35 -12.39 20.82
C GLY A 123 41.08 -11.61 21.16
N LEU A 124 41.21 -10.47 21.85
CA LEU A 124 40.06 -9.60 22.17
C LEU A 124 39.47 -8.92 20.92
N GLN A 125 40.32 -8.52 19.97
CA GLN A 125 39.86 -7.87 18.74
C GLN A 125 39.13 -8.88 17.84
N LEU A 126 39.67 -10.09 17.73
CA LEU A 126 39.01 -11.19 17.03
C LEU A 126 37.66 -11.55 17.67
N LEU A 127 37.59 -11.61 19.01
CA LEU A 127 36.34 -11.82 19.73
C LEU A 127 35.32 -10.73 19.44
N CYS A 128 35.73 -9.46 19.40
CA CYS A 128 34.84 -8.35 19.05
C CYS A 128 34.28 -8.47 17.64
N VAL A 129 35.12 -8.82 16.66
CA VAL A 129 34.67 -9.01 15.26
C VAL A 129 33.67 -10.16 15.16
N ILE A 130 33.98 -11.32 15.77
CA ILE A 130 33.09 -12.49 15.77
C ILE A 130 31.78 -12.16 16.49
N ALA A 131 31.83 -11.45 17.61
CA ALA A 131 30.63 -11.10 18.38
C ALA A 131 29.75 -10.09 17.63
N ILE A 132 30.32 -9.11 16.91
CA ILE A 132 29.52 -8.20 16.08
C ILE A 132 28.89 -8.94 14.90
N ALA A 133 29.64 -9.80 14.22
CA ALA A 133 29.13 -10.64 13.14
C ALA A 133 28.00 -11.57 13.61
N ALA A 134 28.19 -12.25 14.75
CA ALA A 134 27.17 -13.11 15.33
C ALA A 134 25.94 -12.32 15.82
N ALA A 135 26.13 -11.13 16.40
CA ALA A 135 25.03 -10.25 16.78
C ALA A 135 24.24 -9.75 15.57
N ALA A 136 24.92 -9.47 14.46
CA ALA A 136 24.29 -9.10 13.20
C ALA A 136 23.43 -10.25 12.66
N ALA A 137 23.96 -11.48 12.65
CA ALA A 137 23.21 -12.65 12.21
C ALA A 137 21.94 -12.86 13.06
N THR A 138 22.05 -12.73 14.39
CA THR A 138 20.86 -12.82 15.26
C THR A 138 19.89 -11.66 15.07
N ALA A 139 20.36 -10.48 14.70
CA ALA A 139 19.50 -9.33 14.43
C ALA A 139 18.76 -9.48 13.10
N THR A 140 19.43 -9.97 12.05
CA THR A 140 18.80 -10.30 10.75
C THR A 140 17.73 -11.37 10.93
N ILE A 141 18.05 -12.49 11.62
CA ILE A 141 17.04 -13.53 11.90
C ILE A 141 15.91 -12.97 12.76
N SER A 142 16.22 -12.14 13.75
CA SER A 142 15.21 -11.50 14.59
C SER A 142 14.30 -10.56 13.81
N LEU A 143 14.82 -9.82 12.83
CA LEU A 143 14.07 -8.92 11.98
C LEU A 143 13.03 -9.72 11.19
N GLU A 144 13.50 -10.72 10.44
CA GLU A 144 12.66 -11.51 9.54
C GLU A 144 11.66 -12.41 10.26
N VAL A 145 12.13 -13.21 11.22
CA VAL A 145 11.25 -14.18 11.93
C VAL A 145 10.13 -13.50 12.71
N SER A 146 10.28 -12.21 13.06
CA SER A 146 9.23 -11.48 13.78
C SER A 146 7.92 -11.38 13.00
N TRP A 147 7.96 -11.45 11.68
CA TRP A 147 6.80 -11.24 10.79
C TRP A 147 6.69 -12.29 9.68
N ASN A 148 7.81 -12.84 9.21
CA ASN A 148 7.88 -13.77 8.09
C ASN A 148 7.92 -15.23 8.57
N ALA A 149 6.75 -15.89 8.60
CA ALA A 149 6.66 -17.31 8.94
C ALA A 149 7.37 -18.23 7.93
N ALA A 150 7.59 -17.73 6.70
CA ALA A 150 8.31 -18.40 5.64
C ALA A 150 9.81 -18.06 5.60
N PHE A 151 10.38 -17.47 6.67
CA PHE A 151 11.81 -17.09 6.75
C PHE A 151 12.81 -18.12 6.19
N PRO A 152 12.67 -19.45 6.40
CA PRO A 152 13.59 -20.43 5.81
C PRO A 152 13.62 -20.45 4.28
N SER A 153 12.65 -19.83 3.63
CA SER A 153 12.50 -19.72 2.17
C SER A 153 12.99 -18.38 1.61
N VAL A 154 13.47 -17.45 2.44
CA VAL A 154 14.10 -16.20 1.97
C VAL A 154 15.29 -16.55 1.10
N ASP A 155 15.41 -15.87 -0.05
CA ASP A 155 16.51 -16.03 -0.97
C ASP A 155 17.84 -15.73 -0.25
N LEU A 156 18.80 -16.64 -0.45
CA LEU A 156 20.07 -16.56 0.27
C LEU A 156 20.86 -15.31 -0.10
N HIS A 157 20.80 -14.87 -1.35
CA HIS A 157 21.51 -13.70 -1.81
C HIS A 157 20.90 -12.42 -1.20
N ALA A 158 19.57 -12.32 -1.19
CA ALA A 158 18.87 -11.20 -0.58
C ALA A 158 19.11 -11.12 0.95
N LEU A 159 19.06 -12.28 1.64
CA LEU A 159 19.41 -12.40 3.05
C LEU A 159 20.88 -11.98 3.36
N LEU A 160 21.81 -12.24 2.43
CA LEU A 160 23.21 -11.82 2.58
C LEU A 160 23.38 -10.30 2.46
N ILE A 161 22.58 -9.66 1.59
CA ILE A 161 22.52 -8.19 1.48
C ILE A 161 21.98 -7.61 2.78
N GLU A 162 20.86 -8.13 3.27
CA GLU A 162 20.27 -7.68 4.53
C GLU A 162 21.25 -7.86 5.72
N TYR A 163 21.89 -9.02 5.80
CA TYR A 163 22.92 -9.27 6.80
C TYR A 163 24.09 -8.27 6.71
N ALA A 164 24.53 -7.90 5.51
CA ALA A 164 25.57 -6.90 5.33
C ALA A 164 25.15 -5.51 5.83
N LEU A 165 23.92 -5.09 5.54
CA LEU A 165 23.33 -3.83 6.02
C LEU A 165 23.23 -3.80 7.56
N VAL A 166 22.72 -4.87 8.16
CA VAL A 166 22.64 -5.03 9.61
C VAL A 166 24.03 -5.04 10.24
N LEU A 167 24.99 -5.76 9.65
CA LEU A 167 26.38 -5.83 10.12
C LEU A 167 27.05 -4.46 10.12
N LEU A 168 26.93 -3.70 9.04
CA LEU A 168 27.46 -2.35 8.92
C LEU A 168 26.80 -1.42 9.94
N SER A 169 25.48 -1.51 10.10
CA SER A 169 24.71 -0.75 11.10
C SER A 169 25.17 -1.02 12.53
N LEU A 170 25.31 -2.30 12.92
CA LEU A 170 25.82 -2.67 14.25
C LEU A 170 27.29 -2.25 14.43
N THR A 171 28.09 -2.28 13.36
CA THR A 171 29.49 -1.81 13.38
C THR A 171 29.57 -0.30 13.63
N VAL A 172 28.71 0.49 12.99
CA VAL A 172 28.57 1.94 13.24
C VAL A 172 28.21 2.17 14.71
N LEU A 173 27.17 1.50 15.22
CA LEU A 173 26.72 1.64 16.61
C LEU A 173 27.79 1.20 17.62
N TYR A 174 28.57 0.17 17.30
CA TYR A 174 29.72 -0.25 18.11
C TYR A 174 30.75 0.88 18.23
N PHE A 175 31.12 1.52 17.12
CA PHE A 175 32.11 2.59 17.13
C PHE A 175 31.59 3.89 17.76
N LEU A 176 30.34 4.27 17.50
CA LEU A 176 29.67 5.43 18.12
C LEU A 176 29.54 5.29 19.64
N SER A 177 29.29 4.07 20.13
CA SER A 177 29.29 3.75 21.56
C SER A 177 30.70 3.57 22.14
N ALA A 178 31.75 4.04 21.46
CA ALA A 178 33.15 3.96 21.85
C ALA A 178 33.64 2.51 22.11
N GLY A 179 33.09 1.55 21.35
CA GLY A 179 33.43 0.14 21.41
C GLY A 179 32.80 -0.60 22.59
N HIS A 180 31.61 -0.18 23.05
CA HIS A 180 30.84 -0.91 24.05
C HIS A 180 29.69 -1.65 23.38
N GLY A 181 29.35 -2.84 23.89
CA GLY A 181 28.21 -3.62 23.36
C GLY A 181 26.83 -2.98 23.49
N VAL A 182 26.69 -1.85 24.20
CA VAL A 182 25.40 -1.18 24.38
C VAL A 182 24.86 -0.64 23.06
N GLY A 183 25.73 -0.08 22.19
CA GLY A 183 25.31 0.41 20.88
C GLY A 183 24.74 -0.71 20.00
N PRO A 184 25.52 -1.78 19.74
CA PRO A 184 25.03 -2.93 18.98
C PRO A 184 23.80 -3.61 19.58
N ALA A 185 23.70 -3.72 20.91
CA ALA A 185 22.49 -4.27 21.54
C ALA A 185 21.25 -3.39 21.33
N ALA A 186 21.41 -2.06 21.32
CA ALA A 186 20.32 -1.17 20.95
C ALA A 186 19.92 -1.37 19.48
N GLY A 187 20.89 -1.57 18.58
CA GLY A 187 20.63 -1.91 17.18
C GLY A 187 19.88 -3.24 17.00
N VAL A 188 20.29 -4.30 17.69
CA VAL A 188 19.57 -5.59 17.70
C VAL A 188 18.12 -5.40 18.15
N GLY A 189 17.90 -4.63 19.23
CA GLY A 189 16.55 -4.31 19.70
C GLY A 189 15.73 -3.48 18.71
N LEU A 190 16.37 -2.55 18.00
CA LEU A 190 15.73 -1.75 16.95
C LEU A 190 15.27 -2.62 15.79
N PHE A 191 16.12 -3.51 15.25
CA PHE A 191 15.73 -4.41 14.17
C PHE A 191 14.61 -5.36 14.58
N CYS A 192 14.64 -5.91 15.80
CA CYS A 192 13.51 -6.68 16.33
C CYS A 192 12.22 -5.85 16.40
N THR A 193 12.32 -4.57 16.80
CA THR A 193 11.16 -3.68 16.87
C THR A 193 10.61 -3.39 15.48
N ILE A 194 11.46 -3.18 14.47
CA ILE A 194 11.04 -3.00 13.08
C ILE A 194 10.30 -4.25 12.58
N GLY A 195 10.83 -5.45 12.85
CA GLY A 195 10.15 -6.70 12.49
C GLY A 195 8.79 -6.88 13.17
N ILE A 196 8.66 -6.49 14.44
CA ILE A 196 7.37 -6.51 15.16
C ILE A 196 6.40 -5.47 14.58
N ILE A 197 6.88 -4.27 14.24
CA ILE A 197 6.07 -3.25 13.56
C ILE A 197 5.57 -3.81 12.22
N GLN A 198 6.43 -4.43 11.43
CA GLN A 198 6.05 -5.07 10.18
C GLN A 198 4.98 -6.16 10.39
N ALA A 199 5.10 -7.00 11.43
CA ALA A 199 4.09 -8.00 11.74
C ALA A 199 2.72 -7.36 12.01
N PHE A 200 2.67 -6.27 12.78
CA PHE A 200 1.42 -5.54 12.99
C PHE A 200 0.91 -4.82 11.73
N VAL A 201 1.79 -4.29 10.89
CA VAL A 201 1.38 -3.72 9.60
C VAL A 201 0.73 -4.80 8.74
N LEU A 202 1.31 -5.99 8.69
CA LEU A 202 0.72 -7.12 7.97
C LEU A 202 -0.63 -7.53 8.55
N ASP A 203 -0.76 -7.65 9.87
CA ASP A 203 -2.00 -8.06 10.53
C ASP A 203 -3.14 -7.03 10.34
N PHE A 204 -2.84 -5.73 10.30
CA PHE A 204 -3.85 -4.68 10.22
C PHE A 204 -4.13 -4.17 8.81
N LYS A 205 -3.11 -4.12 7.94
CA LYS A 205 -3.18 -3.55 6.59
C LYS A 205 -3.14 -4.61 5.50
N GLY A 206 -2.71 -5.84 5.81
CA GLY A 206 -2.49 -6.88 4.80
C GLY A 206 -1.30 -6.60 3.88
N SER A 207 -0.45 -5.63 4.21
CA SER A 207 0.64 -5.17 3.35
C SER A 207 2.00 -5.14 4.07
N VAL A 208 3.02 -4.68 3.35
CA VAL A 208 4.35 -4.39 3.89
C VAL A 208 4.47 -2.93 4.31
N LEU A 209 5.44 -2.64 5.19
CA LEU A 209 5.82 -1.31 5.60
C LEU A 209 6.36 -0.56 4.38
N SER A 210 5.64 0.46 3.92
CA SER A 210 6.08 1.29 2.80
C SER A 210 6.74 2.59 3.26
N THR A 211 7.37 3.31 2.34
CA THR A 211 7.91 4.65 2.58
C THR A 211 6.81 5.65 2.98
N GLY A 212 5.60 5.50 2.45
CA GLY A 212 4.43 6.30 2.83
C GLY A 212 4.02 6.10 4.30
N ASP A 213 4.16 4.87 4.84
CA ASP A 213 3.82 4.57 6.23
C ASP A 213 4.71 5.32 7.24
N LEU A 214 5.96 5.67 6.86
CA LEU A 214 6.85 6.49 7.68
C LEU A 214 6.30 7.92 7.88
N PHE A 215 5.62 8.46 6.87
CA PHE A 215 5.00 9.79 6.92
C PHE A 215 3.60 9.74 7.55
N ALA A 216 2.89 8.62 7.38
CA ALA A 216 1.56 8.38 7.95
C ALA A 216 1.56 7.92 9.42
N LEU A 217 2.73 7.78 10.06
CA LEU A 217 2.87 7.29 11.44
C LEU A 217 2.00 8.07 12.46
N LYS A 218 1.75 9.36 12.22
CA LYS A 218 0.85 10.18 13.06
C LYS A 218 -0.62 9.80 12.90
N THR A 219 -1.05 9.47 11.69
CA THR A 219 -2.41 9.06 11.36
C THR A 219 -2.69 7.66 11.87
N ALA A 220 -1.73 6.73 11.71
CA ALA A 220 -1.81 5.37 12.27
C ALA A 220 -1.94 5.37 13.80
N MET A 221 -1.25 6.29 14.50
CA MET A 221 -1.40 6.46 15.96
C MET A 221 -2.73 7.09 16.40
N ALA A 222 -3.45 7.76 15.51
CA ALA A 222 -4.78 8.33 15.79
C ALA A 222 -5.90 7.29 15.59
N VAL A 223 -5.72 6.37 14.64
CA VAL A 223 -6.66 5.29 14.32
C VAL A 223 -6.44 4.05 15.22
N SER A 224 -5.27 3.92 15.87
CA SER A 224 -4.92 2.79 16.74
C SER A 224 -5.72 2.66 18.05
N GLY A 225 -6.51 3.68 18.42
CA GLY A 225 -7.21 3.75 19.71
C GLY A 225 -8.29 2.67 19.96
N GLY A 226 -8.56 1.80 18.98
CA GLY A 226 -9.51 0.69 19.09
C GLY A 226 -8.95 -0.70 18.83
N TYR A 227 -7.65 -0.86 18.53
CA TYR A 227 -7.07 -2.17 18.17
C TYR A 227 -6.50 -2.91 19.38
N GLU A 228 -6.65 -4.24 19.39
CA GLU A 228 -5.95 -5.13 20.31
C GLU A 228 -4.65 -5.63 19.66
N TYR A 229 -3.52 -5.46 20.36
CA TYR A 229 -2.19 -5.81 19.85
C TYR A 229 -1.72 -7.16 20.37
N HIS A 230 -2.29 -8.24 19.84
CA HIS A 230 -1.94 -9.60 20.22
C HIS A 230 -0.51 -9.97 19.78
N LEU A 231 0.23 -10.64 20.66
CA LEU A 231 1.54 -11.19 20.27
C LEU A 231 1.34 -12.58 19.64
N GLY A 232 1.93 -12.78 18.47
CA GLY A 232 2.01 -14.08 17.78
C GLY A 232 3.29 -14.87 18.11
N ASP A 233 3.37 -16.11 17.58
CA ASP A 233 4.55 -16.98 17.74
C ASP A 233 5.81 -16.41 17.08
N THR A 234 5.68 -15.93 15.84
CA THR A 234 6.74 -15.28 15.04
C THR A 234 7.37 -14.12 15.80
N MET A 235 6.55 -13.22 16.36
CA MET A 235 7.03 -12.08 17.16
C MET A 235 7.84 -12.54 18.39
N LEU A 236 7.39 -13.56 19.12
CA LEU A 236 8.14 -14.07 20.28
C LEU A 236 9.44 -14.79 19.88
N ASP A 237 9.46 -15.49 18.75
CA ASP A 237 10.66 -16.11 18.20
C ASP A 237 11.67 -15.05 17.76
N GLY A 238 11.20 -13.96 17.13
CA GLY A 238 12.00 -12.77 16.85
C GLY A 238 12.64 -12.19 18.12
N ILE A 239 11.85 -11.96 19.17
CA ILE A 239 12.36 -11.48 20.47
C ILE A 239 13.36 -12.47 21.11
N SER A 240 13.16 -13.77 20.89
CA SER A 240 14.10 -14.81 21.36
C SER A 240 15.47 -14.67 20.69
N TRP A 241 15.51 -14.41 19.39
CA TRP A 241 16.74 -14.11 18.66
C TRP A 241 17.36 -12.76 19.05
N ALA A 242 16.55 -11.72 19.24
CA ALA A 242 17.02 -10.42 19.71
C ALA A 242 17.69 -10.51 21.09
N THR A 243 17.09 -11.27 22.01
CA THR A 243 17.63 -11.49 23.36
C THR A 243 18.92 -12.31 23.33
N ALA A 244 19.05 -13.28 22.42
CA ALA A 244 20.31 -13.97 22.17
C ALA A 244 21.40 -13.02 21.60
N GLY A 245 21.05 -12.18 20.63
CA GLY A 245 21.93 -11.15 20.08
C GLY A 245 22.39 -10.13 21.12
N GLY A 246 21.48 -9.67 21.97
CA GLY A 246 21.79 -8.84 23.13
C GLY A 246 22.80 -9.50 24.08
N ALA A 247 22.77 -10.82 24.21
CA ALA A 247 23.66 -11.58 25.10
C ALA A 247 25.07 -11.68 24.51
N ILE A 248 25.17 -11.82 23.19
CA ILE A 248 26.42 -11.72 22.43
C ILE A 248 27.00 -10.31 22.58
N CYS A 249 26.18 -9.28 22.40
CA CYS A 249 26.57 -7.88 22.59
C CYS A 249 27.05 -7.60 24.01
N ALA A 250 26.47 -8.26 25.03
CA ALA A 250 26.93 -8.12 26.41
C ALA A 250 28.40 -8.55 26.59
N LEU A 251 28.93 -9.45 25.74
CA LEU A 251 30.33 -9.88 25.74
C LEU A 251 31.31 -8.82 25.19
N LEU A 252 30.81 -7.83 24.45
CA LEU A 252 31.59 -6.69 23.93
C LEU A 252 31.91 -5.69 25.06
N TYR A 253 32.79 -6.14 25.96
CA TYR A 253 33.21 -5.42 27.15
C TYR A 253 34.55 -4.69 26.95
N ARG A 254 34.58 -3.39 27.26
CA ARG A 254 35.82 -2.62 27.45
C ARG A 254 36.03 -2.28 28.93
N PRO A 255 37.26 -2.43 29.47
CA PRO A 255 37.59 -2.04 30.85
C PRO A 255 37.16 -0.62 31.20
N SER A 256 36.50 -0.44 32.35
CA SER A 256 35.96 0.85 32.80
C SER A 256 37.07 1.85 33.20
N GLN A 257 36.75 3.14 33.31
CA GLN A 257 37.70 4.19 33.74
C GLN A 257 38.26 3.96 35.16
N GLU A 258 37.51 3.30 36.03
CA GLU A 258 37.90 2.94 37.40
C GLU A 258 39.00 1.86 37.43
N GLU A 259 39.21 1.15 36.32
CA GLU A 259 40.19 0.06 36.17
C GLU A 259 41.51 0.53 35.52
N LYS A 260 41.64 1.82 35.17
CA LYS A 260 42.74 2.35 34.32
C LYS A 260 43.76 3.23 35.07
N SER A 261 45.05 2.99 34.83
CA SER A 261 46.17 3.85 35.27
C SER A 261 46.21 5.19 34.49
N ALA A 262 46.94 6.19 34.99
CA ALA A 262 47.04 7.52 34.36
C ALA A 262 47.56 7.47 32.90
N THR A 263 48.50 6.58 32.60
CA THR A 263 49.03 6.34 31.25
C THR A 263 47.97 5.71 30.32
N GLN A 264 47.10 4.85 30.88
CA GLN A 264 45.98 4.27 30.15
C GLN A 264 44.87 5.28 29.84
N ARG A 265 44.80 6.41 30.56
CA ARG A 265 43.83 7.50 30.32
C ARG A 265 44.16 8.32 29.07
N ASN A 266 45.43 8.59 28.80
CA ASN A 266 45.85 9.29 27.57
C ASN A 266 45.70 8.40 26.32
N LEU A 267 46.01 7.10 26.42
CA LEU A 267 45.73 6.13 25.35
C LEU A 267 44.23 6.03 25.05
N THR A 268 43.35 6.15 26.04
CA THR A 268 41.89 6.15 25.79
C THR A 268 41.36 7.35 25.03
N SER A 269 41.98 8.54 25.06
CA SER A 269 41.52 9.67 24.25
C SER A 269 41.89 9.50 22.76
N GLN A 270 43.09 8.97 22.49
CA GLN A 270 43.52 8.60 21.15
C GLN A 270 42.66 7.47 20.57
N HIS A 271 42.37 6.43 21.36
CA HIS A 271 41.47 5.34 20.94
C HIS A 271 40.03 5.80 20.69
N ARG A 272 39.53 6.82 21.42
CA ARG A 272 38.21 7.42 21.15
C ARG A 272 38.19 8.15 19.81
N ARG A 273 39.23 8.92 19.49
CA ARG A 273 39.36 9.57 18.17
C ARG A 273 39.45 8.56 17.03
N SER A 274 40.24 7.50 17.18
CA SER A 274 40.32 6.43 16.18
C SER A 274 39.01 5.65 16.05
N SER A 275 38.28 5.40 17.14
CA SER A 275 36.97 4.74 17.09
C SER A 275 35.94 5.61 16.36
N LEU A 276 35.97 6.93 16.58
CA LEU A 276 35.09 7.86 15.86
C LEU A 276 35.38 7.86 14.35
N LEU A 277 36.65 7.91 13.94
CA LEU A 277 37.02 7.85 12.51
C LEU A 277 36.58 6.53 11.86
N LEU A 278 36.75 5.40 12.55
CA LEU A 278 36.27 4.11 12.07
C LEU A 278 34.73 4.05 12.01
N GLY A 279 34.04 4.70 12.96
CA GLY A 279 32.58 4.84 12.93
C GLY A 279 32.10 5.67 11.74
N ILE A 280 32.77 6.78 11.43
CA ILE A 280 32.48 7.60 10.23
C ILE A 280 32.74 6.79 8.95
N ALA A 281 33.84 6.04 8.88
CA ALA A 281 34.14 5.19 7.73
C ALA A 281 33.10 4.06 7.56
N ALA A 282 32.66 3.43 8.65
CA ALA A 282 31.60 2.42 8.62
C ALA A 282 30.25 3.03 8.21
N LEU A 283 29.95 4.26 8.65
CA LEU A 283 28.73 4.97 8.27
C LEU A 283 28.77 5.34 6.79
N ALA A 284 29.90 5.84 6.29
CA ALA A 284 30.08 6.09 4.86
C ALA A 284 29.92 4.80 4.05
N ALA A 285 30.48 3.68 4.50
CA ALA A 285 30.30 2.39 3.82
C ALA A 285 28.84 1.92 3.83
N LEU A 286 28.11 2.09 4.94
CA LEU A 286 26.68 1.80 5.03
C LEU A 286 25.88 2.66 4.05
N LEU A 287 26.09 3.99 4.07
CA LEU A 287 25.39 4.92 3.17
C LEU A 287 25.72 4.63 1.70
N CYS A 288 26.97 4.31 1.37
CA CYS A 288 27.34 3.88 0.02
C CYS A 288 26.65 2.57 -0.37
N GLY A 289 26.55 1.61 0.54
CA GLY A 289 25.84 0.35 0.30
C GLY A 289 24.33 0.50 0.12
N ILE A 290 23.73 1.57 0.64
CA ILE A 290 22.31 1.90 0.47
C ILE A 290 22.07 2.70 -0.81
N VAL A 291 22.92 3.69 -1.12
CA VAL A 291 22.62 4.71 -2.15
C VAL A 291 23.27 4.41 -3.50
N VAL A 292 24.44 3.76 -3.53
CA VAL A 292 25.20 3.59 -4.77
C VAL A 292 24.67 2.48 -5.68
N PRO A 293 24.39 1.25 -5.18
CA PRO A 293 23.82 0.21 -6.03
C PRO A 293 22.31 0.43 -6.20
N ASN A 294 21.80 0.21 -7.41
CA ASN A 294 20.36 0.00 -7.61
C ASN A 294 20.00 -1.42 -7.16
N TYR A 295 19.08 -1.56 -6.22
CA TYR A 295 18.81 -2.85 -5.59
C TYR A 295 18.14 -3.85 -6.55
N GLU A 296 17.26 -3.39 -7.43
CA GLU A 296 16.64 -4.25 -8.43
C GLU A 296 17.63 -4.63 -9.55
N ARG A 297 18.21 -3.62 -10.20
CA ARG A 297 19.07 -3.80 -11.38
C ARG A 297 20.47 -4.36 -11.06
N ASP A 298 21.15 -3.80 -10.06
CA ASP A 298 22.56 -4.13 -9.77
C ASP A 298 22.68 -5.25 -8.75
N LEU A 299 21.72 -5.35 -7.81
CA LEU A 299 21.70 -6.37 -6.79
C LEU A 299 20.66 -7.46 -7.04
N GLY A 300 19.76 -7.36 -8.03
CA GLY A 300 18.83 -8.45 -8.36
C GLY A 300 17.77 -8.72 -7.31
N ILE A 301 17.35 -7.70 -6.55
CA ILE A 301 16.20 -7.78 -5.64
C ILE A 301 14.93 -7.64 -6.46
N ASP A 302 14.08 -8.67 -6.47
CA ASP A 302 12.85 -8.67 -7.26
C ASP A 302 11.66 -8.11 -6.46
N ILE A 303 11.12 -6.97 -6.89
CA ILE A 303 9.93 -6.37 -6.27
C ILE A 303 8.76 -6.47 -7.22
N ASN A 304 7.82 -7.34 -6.85
CA ASN A 304 6.50 -7.33 -7.42
C ASN A 304 5.65 -6.33 -6.65
N TYR A 305 5.27 -5.30 -7.36
CA TYR A 305 4.51 -4.16 -6.89
C TYR A 305 2.99 -4.41 -6.83
N TRP A 306 2.53 -5.58 -7.27
CA TRP A 306 1.14 -6.00 -7.15
C TRP A 306 0.77 -6.23 -5.68
N PRO A 307 -0.36 -5.70 -5.16
CA PRO A 307 -0.70 -5.76 -3.73
C PRO A 307 -0.57 -7.17 -3.11
N ASP A 308 -1.10 -8.19 -3.78
CA ASP A 308 -1.06 -9.58 -3.27
C ASP A 308 0.33 -10.21 -3.35
N GLN A 309 1.19 -9.74 -4.27
CA GLN A 309 2.54 -10.28 -4.46
C GLN A 309 3.58 -9.50 -3.67
N GLN A 310 3.30 -8.26 -3.27
CA GLN A 310 4.24 -7.40 -2.55
C GLN A 310 4.67 -7.99 -1.21
N VAL A 311 3.72 -8.59 -0.47
CA VAL A 311 4.04 -9.32 0.77
C VAL A 311 4.92 -10.52 0.47
N LEU A 312 4.61 -11.29 -0.59
CA LEU A 312 5.37 -12.49 -0.96
C LEU A 312 6.79 -12.14 -1.38
N THR A 313 6.99 -11.06 -2.14
CA THR A 313 8.32 -10.62 -2.55
C THR A 313 9.14 -10.15 -1.38
N HIS A 314 8.58 -9.41 -0.40
CA HIS A 314 9.30 -9.07 0.83
C HIS A 314 9.63 -10.31 1.68
N GLN A 315 8.75 -11.32 1.68
CA GLN A 315 9.01 -12.59 2.37
C GLN A 315 10.11 -13.41 1.69
N GLN A 316 10.37 -13.20 0.40
CA GLN A 316 11.40 -13.89 -0.38
C GLN A 316 12.71 -13.11 -0.42
N GLU A 317 12.65 -11.79 -0.59
CA GLU A 317 13.83 -10.93 -0.77
C GLU A 317 14.31 -10.29 0.56
N GLY A 318 13.52 -10.36 1.63
CA GLY A 318 13.86 -9.81 2.95
C GLY A 318 13.48 -8.33 3.10
N LEU A 319 13.17 -7.93 4.33
CA LEU A 319 12.48 -6.66 4.59
C LEU A 319 13.30 -5.41 4.22
N LEU A 320 14.58 -5.34 4.61
CA LEU A 320 15.41 -4.15 4.32
C LEU A 320 15.78 -3.99 2.84
N PRO A 321 16.28 -5.01 2.13
CA PRO A 321 16.62 -4.84 0.72
C PRO A 321 15.38 -4.50 -0.11
N SER A 322 14.22 -5.11 0.16
CA SER A 322 12.98 -4.77 -0.52
C SER A 322 12.52 -3.34 -0.24
N PHE A 323 12.54 -2.91 1.03
CA PHE A 323 12.22 -1.53 1.39
C PHE A 323 13.14 -0.51 0.71
N ILE A 324 14.44 -0.83 0.57
CA ILE A 324 15.40 0.05 -0.11
C ILE A 324 15.14 0.08 -1.63
N ALA A 325 14.84 -1.08 -2.24
CA ALA A 325 14.48 -1.17 -3.66
C ALA A 325 13.25 -0.30 -3.95
N GLU A 326 12.18 -0.44 -3.17
CA GLU A 326 10.98 0.39 -3.28
C GLU A 326 11.29 1.88 -3.12
N ALA A 327 12.09 2.24 -2.11
CA ALA A 327 12.47 3.64 -1.88
C ALA A 327 13.30 4.23 -3.04
N GLN A 328 14.14 3.42 -3.69
CA GLN A 328 14.89 3.81 -4.88
C GLN A 328 14.00 3.93 -6.11
N GLY A 329 12.91 3.16 -6.17
CA GLY A 329 11.92 3.19 -7.24
C GLY A 329 10.96 4.38 -7.17
N LEU A 330 10.84 5.07 -6.01
CA LEU A 330 9.86 6.17 -5.85
C LEU A 330 9.98 7.32 -6.86
N PRO A 331 11.17 7.91 -7.11
CA PRO A 331 11.26 9.04 -8.03
C PRO A 331 10.70 8.69 -9.41
N ILE A 332 10.08 9.67 -10.07
CA ILE A 332 9.66 9.53 -11.47
C ILE A 332 10.92 9.60 -12.34
N GLU A 333 11.10 8.63 -13.22
CA GLU A 333 12.27 8.59 -14.10
C GLU A 333 12.20 9.69 -15.16
N GLU A 334 13.33 10.37 -15.38
CA GLU A 334 13.46 11.34 -16.47
C GLU A 334 13.41 10.61 -17.81
N PRO A 335 12.51 11.00 -18.74
CA PRO A 335 12.38 10.32 -20.01
C PRO A 335 13.63 10.50 -20.88
N GLU A 336 13.93 9.50 -21.70
CA GLU A 336 15.09 9.55 -22.59
C GLU A 336 14.99 10.75 -23.54
N GLY A 337 16.04 11.56 -23.59
CA GLY A 337 16.10 12.74 -24.46
C GLY A 337 15.37 13.97 -23.92
N TYR A 338 14.91 13.96 -22.66
CA TYR A 338 14.26 15.11 -22.04
C TYR A 338 15.11 16.38 -22.07
N SER A 339 14.48 17.48 -22.49
CA SER A 339 14.84 18.85 -22.12
C SER A 339 13.55 19.67 -22.04
N ASP A 340 13.58 20.80 -21.32
CA ASP A 340 12.41 21.67 -21.24
C ASP A 340 11.94 22.11 -22.64
N GLU A 341 12.87 22.38 -23.55
CA GLU A 341 12.57 22.73 -24.95
C GLU A 341 11.94 21.57 -25.73
N ALA A 342 12.45 20.34 -25.55
CA ALA A 342 11.89 19.16 -26.23
C ALA A 342 10.47 18.84 -25.75
N ALA A 343 10.21 18.98 -24.45
CA ALA A 343 8.87 18.81 -23.88
C ALA A 343 7.89 19.90 -24.36
N GLU A 344 8.35 21.15 -24.50
CA GLU A 344 7.55 22.23 -25.07
C GLU A 344 7.24 22.00 -26.56
N GLU A 345 8.22 21.55 -27.35
CA GLU A 345 8.03 21.18 -28.75
C GLU A 345 7.02 20.04 -28.90
N ALA A 346 7.19 18.95 -28.13
CA ALA A 346 6.26 17.83 -28.09
C ALA A 346 4.83 18.28 -27.72
N GLN A 347 4.69 19.16 -26.72
CA GLN A 347 3.38 19.69 -26.34
C GLN A 347 2.72 20.46 -27.50
N GLN A 348 3.46 21.32 -28.20
CA GLN A 348 2.92 22.10 -29.32
C GLN A 348 2.56 21.21 -30.51
N ASP A 349 3.36 20.20 -30.81
CA ASP A 349 3.10 19.25 -31.89
C ASP A 349 1.83 18.44 -31.62
N LEU A 350 1.66 17.96 -30.38
CA LEU A 350 0.44 17.26 -29.96
C LEU A 350 -0.80 18.18 -30.00
N ILE A 351 -0.68 19.43 -29.52
CA ILE A 351 -1.77 20.43 -29.63
C ILE A 351 -2.17 20.64 -31.09
N ALA A 352 -1.19 20.80 -31.98
CA ALA A 352 -1.45 21.00 -33.40
C ALA A 352 -2.14 19.79 -34.05
N ARG A 353 -1.82 18.56 -33.62
CA ARG A 353 -2.52 17.34 -34.04
C ARG A 353 -3.98 17.35 -33.58
N TYR A 354 -4.24 17.67 -32.32
CA TYR A 354 -5.60 17.80 -31.80
C TYR A 354 -6.41 18.82 -32.61
N GLU A 355 -5.88 20.02 -32.82
CA GLU A 355 -6.57 21.11 -33.55
C GLU A 355 -6.85 20.75 -35.02
N GLN A 356 -6.05 19.87 -35.64
CA GLN A 356 -6.30 19.34 -36.97
C GLN A 356 -7.35 18.22 -37.01
N SER A 357 -7.52 17.49 -35.90
CA SER A 357 -8.47 16.37 -35.78
C SER A 357 -9.92 16.84 -35.58
N VAL A 358 -10.11 18.05 -35.06
CA VAL A 358 -11.44 18.59 -34.73
C VAL A 358 -11.99 19.49 -35.84
N ASP A 359 -13.30 19.43 -36.07
CA ASP A 359 -13.99 20.41 -36.90
C ASP A 359 -14.12 21.73 -36.13
N SER A 360 -13.38 22.76 -36.57
CA SER A 360 -13.34 24.06 -35.90
C SER A 360 -14.71 24.73 -35.78
N THR A 361 -15.61 24.51 -36.76
CA THR A 361 -16.96 25.11 -36.73
C THR A 361 -17.80 24.45 -35.64
N LYS A 362 -17.73 23.12 -35.54
CA LYS A 362 -18.40 22.35 -34.48
C LYS A 362 -17.86 22.70 -33.10
N ALA A 363 -16.54 22.81 -32.97
CA ALA A 363 -15.89 23.18 -31.72
C ALA A 363 -16.29 24.59 -31.25
N GLU A 364 -16.35 25.58 -32.16
CA GLU A 364 -16.81 26.94 -31.86
C GLU A 364 -18.30 26.96 -31.45
N GLU A 365 -19.14 26.15 -32.07
CA GLU A 365 -20.57 26.02 -31.73
C GLU A 365 -20.75 25.47 -30.30
N ALA A 366 -20.07 24.37 -29.98
CA ALA A 366 -20.08 23.77 -28.65
C ALA A 366 -19.55 24.75 -27.58
N GLN A 367 -18.44 25.44 -27.86
CA GLN A 367 -17.86 26.43 -26.94
C GLN A 367 -18.78 27.63 -26.68
N SER A 368 -19.50 28.08 -27.72
CA SER A 368 -20.50 29.14 -27.61
C SER A 368 -21.69 28.70 -26.73
N GLN A 369 -22.15 27.45 -26.89
CA GLN A 369 -23.20 26.88 -26.04
C GLN A 369 -22.72 26.76 -24.59
N TRP A 370 -21.52 26.23 -24.36
CA TRP A 370 -20.94 26.07 -23.02
C TRP A 370 -20.85 27.40 -22.27
N SER A 371 -20.40 28.45 -22.95
CA SER A 371 -20.23 29.80 -22.38
C SER A 371 -21.54 30.40 -21.85
N GLN A 372 -22.68 29.94 -22.38
CA GLN A 372 -24.03 30.35 -21.96
C GLN A 372 -24.65 29.39 -20.95
N THR A 373 -24.39 28.09 -21.12
CA THR A 373 -25.09 27.00 -20.44
C THR A 373 -24.42 26.63 -19.13
N LYS A 374 -23.08 26.49 -19.13
CA LYS A 374 -22.26 25.97 -18.01
C LYS A 374 -22.94 24.78 -17.30
N PRO A 375 -23.09 23.63 -17.96
CA PRO A 375 -23.75 22.46 -17.38
C PRO A 375 -23.07 22.07 -16.07
N SER A 376 -23.82 21.54 -15.11
CA SER A 376 -23.18 20.89 -13.95
C SER A 376 -22.53 19.59 -14.40
N ILE A 377 -21.32 19.32 -13.94
CA ILE A 377 -20.52 18.16 -14.33
C ILE A 377 -20.52 17.21 -13.15
N ILE A 378 -21.19 16.08 -13.32
CA ILE A 378 -21.23 15.00 -12.34
C ILE A 378 -20.37 13.88 -12.87
N VAL A 379 -19.46 13.42 -12.02
CA VAL A 379 -18.58 12.30 -12.31
C VAL A 379 -18.84 11.26 -11.23
N VAL A 380 -19.29 10.08 -11.65
CA VAL A 380 -19.46 8.91 -10.80
C VAL A 380 -18.42 7.89 -11.20
N MET A 381 -17.42 7.70 -10.35
CA MET A 381 -16.51 6.58 -10.42
C MET A 381 -17.11 5.46 -9.56
N ASN A 382 -17.79 4.53 -10.22
CA ASN A 382 -18.51 3.45 -9.56
C ASN A 382 -17.55 2.30 -9.25
N GLU A 383 -17.41 2.01 -7.96
CA GLU A 383 -16.49 1.02 -7.44
C GLU A 383 -16.62 -0.31 -8.20
N THR A 384 -15.50 -0.81 -8.70
CA THR A 384 -15.34 -2.07 -9.42
C THR A 384 -16.34 -2.31 -10.57
N PHE A 385 -16.99 -1.28 -11.13
CA PHE A 385 -18.02 -1.47 -12.15
C PHE A 385 -17.44 -1.89 -13.50
N THR A 386 -17.62 -3.16 -13.88
CA THR A 386 -17.22 -3.66 -15.20
C THR A 386 -18.23 -4.66 -15.76
N ASP A 387 -18.58 -4.53 -17.04
CA ASP A 387 -19.41 -5.50 -17.74
C ASP A 387 -18.61 -6.75 -18.10
N LEU A 388 -18.66 -7.78 -17.26
CA LEU A 388 -17.96 -9.05 -17.52
C LEU A 388 -18.56 -9.92 -18.64
N SER A 389 -19.63 -9.49 -19.32
CA SER A 389 -20.27 -10.29 -20.38
C SER A 389 -19.40 -10.49 -21.62
N TYR A 390 -18.27 -9.76 -21.75
CA TYR A 390 -17.29 -10.00 -22.80
C TYR A 390 -16.43 -11.25 -22.58
N PHE A 391 -16.37 -11.81 -21.36
CA PHE A 391 -15.66 -13.07 -21.11
C PHE A 391 -16.42 -14.23 -21.74
N GLY A 392 -15.77 -14.98 -22.62
CA GLY A 392 -16.40 -16.11 -23.32
C GLY A 392 -16.76 -17.24 -22.35
N GLY A 393 -18.06 -17.47 -22.10
CA GLY A 393 -18.54 -18.62 -21.31
C GLY A 393 -19.42 -18.28 -20.11
N LEU A 394 -19.60 -17.00 -19.75
CA LEU A 394 -20.61 -16.57 -18.78
C LEU A 394 -22.02 -16.52 -19.40
N ASP A 395 -22.46 -17.61 -20.05
CA ASP A 395 -23.62 -17.64 -20.96
C ASP A 395 -24.96 -17.21 -20.32
N SER A 396 -25.07 -17.23 -18.98
CA SER A 396 -26.28 -16.77 -18.27
C SER A 396 -26.24 -15.29 -17.84
N TYR A 397 -25.17 -14.56 -18.17
CA TYR A 397 -25.01 -13.14 -17.85
C TYR A 397 -24.86 -12.32 -19.14
N SER A 398 -25.73 -11.34 -19.34
CA SER A 398 -25.77 -10.49 -20.55
C SER A 398 -25.28 -9.06 -20.32
N GLY A 399 -24.63 -8.81 -19.19
CA GLY A 399 -24.18 -7.47 -18.80
C GLY A 399 -25.24 -6.63 -18.08
N PRO A 400 -24.85 -5.45 -17.55
CA PRO A 400 -25.75 -4.47 -16.94
C PRO A 400 -26.73 -3.93 -17.99
N THR A 401 -28.03 -4.08 -17.74
CA THR A 401 -29.07 -3.88 -18.77
C THR A 401 -29.28 -2.40 -19.10
N PHE A 402 -29.38 -1.53 -18.09
CA PHE A 402 -29.62 -0.11 -18.27
C PHE A 402 -28.38 0.60 -18.83
N PHE A 403 -27.19 0.30 -18.31
CA PHE A 403 -25.94 0.82 -18.83
C PHE A 403 -25.78 0.51 -20.33
N ASN A 404 -26.01 -0.75 -20.73
CA ASN A 404 -25.86 -1.18 -22.11
C ASN A 404 -26.98 -0.67 -23.04
N ASN A 405 -28.23 -0.62 -22.58
CA ASN A 405 -29.39 -0.39 -23.47
C ASN A 405 -30.21 0.88 -23.15
N GLY A 406 -30.19 1.35 -21.91
CA GLY A 406 -31.01 2.46 -21.41
C GLY A 406 -30.45 3.86 -21.68
N LEU A 407 -29.17 3.94 -22.04
CA LEU A 407 -28.42 5.18 -22.27
C LEU A 407 -28.10 5.45 -23.76
N SER A 408 -28.95 4.98 -24.68
CA SER A 408 -28.70 5.10 -26.13
C SER A 408 -28.54 6.56 -26.63
N ASP A 409 -28.95 7.54 -25.82
CA ASP A 409 -28.81 8.98 -26.02
C ASP A 409 -27.53 9.58 -25.40
N ALA A 410 -26.53 8.75 -25.09
CA ALA A 410 -25.23 9.17 -24.60
C ALA A 410 -24.45 9.97 -25.66
N LEU A 411 -23.57 10.88 -25.22
CA LEU A 411 -22.65 11.60 -26.11
C LEU A 411 -21.65 10.63 -26.74
N PHE A 412 -21.09 9.74 -25.91
CA PHE A 412 -20.19 8.67 -26.29
C PHE A 412 -20.02 7.67 -25.12
N ARG A 413 -19.49 6.49 -25.43
CA ARG A 413 -19.23 5.40 -24.48
C ARG A 413 -18.15 4.46 -25.03
N GLY A 414 -17.59 3.61 -24.19
CA GLY A 414 -16.68 2.57 -24.67
C GLY A 414 -15.94 1.88 -23.54
N LYS A 415 -14.83 1.23 -23.89
CA LYS A 415 -13.91 0.66 -22.91
C LYS A 415 -12.99 1.74 -22.35
N LEU A 416 -12.68 1.62 -21.06
CA LEU A 416 -11.76 2.49 -20.37
C LEU A 416 -10.52 1.69 -19.98
N ALA A 417 -9.35 2.10 -20.47
CA ALA A 417 -8.09 1.56 -19.98
C ALA A 417 -7.78 2.16 -18.61
N VAL A 418 -7.61 1.27 -17.64
CA VAL A 418 -7.25 1.58 -16.25
C VAL A 418 -5.90 0.94 -15.93
N SER A 419 -5.27 1.35 -14.84
CA SER A 419 -3.91 0.90 -14.54
C SER A 419 -3.83 -0.17 -13.44
N PHE A 420 -4.97 -0.59 -12.88
CA PHE A 420 -5.05 -1.53 -11.78
C PHE A 420 -6.24 -2.48 -11.93
N ASN A 421 -6.16 -3.61 -11.24
CA ASN A 421 -7.19 -4.66 -11.14
C ASN A 421 -7.27 -5.10 -9.67
N GLY A 422 -8.49 -5.30 -9.16
CA GLY A 422 -8.73 -5.76 -7.79
C GLY A 422 -8.43 -4.73 -6.69
N GLY A 423 -8.12 -3.49 -7.05
CA GLY A 423 -7.84 -2.40 -6.12
C GLY A 423 -7.18 -1.21 -6.82
N GLY A 424 -6.67 -0.27 -6.04
CA GLY A 424 -5.96 0.90 -6.57
C GLY A 424 -6.88 2.02 -7.04
N THR A 425 -8.11 2.11 -6.54
CA THR A 425 -9.09 3.19 -6.79
C THR A 425 -8.46 4.58 -6.88
N CYS A 426 -7.58 4.94 -5.94
CA CYS A 426 -6.93 6.26 -5.93
C CYS A 426 -6.05 6.56 -7.15
N ASN A 427 -5.57 5.54 -7.85
CA ASN A 427 -4.79 5.69 -9.07
C ASN A 427 -5.70 6.09 -10.22
N THR A 428 -6.86 5.45 -10.39
CA THR A 428 -7.83 5.87 -11.41
C THR A 428 -8.37 7.27 -11.10
N GLU A 429 -8.58 7.62 -9.83
CA GLU A 429 -8.89 9.01 -9.43
C GLU A 429 -7.79 9.98 -9.83
N PHE A 430 -6.53 9.62 -9.59
CA PHE A 430 -5.38 10.42 -9.98
C PHE A 430 -5.34 10.62 -11.50
N GLU A 431 -5.45 9.55 -12.29
CA GLU A 431 -5.43 9.62 -13.75
C GLU A 431 -6.53 10.55 -14.27
N PHE A 432 -7.76 10.39 -13.78
CA PHE A 432 -8.89 11.21 -14.19
C PHE A 432 -8.79 12.68 -13.74
N LEU A 433 -8.43 12.93 -12.48
CA LEU A 433 -8.45 14.29 -11.91
C LEU A 433 -7.22 15.13 -12.29
N CYS A 434 -6.08 14.51 -12.52
CA CYS A 434 -4.85 15.18 -12.97
C CYS A 434 -4.69 15.16 -14.49
N GLY A 435 -5.29 14.17 -15.17
CA GLY A 435 -5.09 13.93 -16.60
C GLY A 435 -3.73 13.33 -16.91
N GLU A 436 -3.11 12.65 -15.94
CA GLU A 436 -1.73 12.14 -16.02
C GLU A 436 -1.75 10.61 -15.93
N SER A 437 -1.06 9.90 -16.83
CA SER A 437 -1.11 8.43 -16.88
C SER A 437 -0.13 7.77 -15.90
N MET A 438 -0.57 6.67 -15.29
CA MET A 438 0.31 5.82 -14.48
C MET A 438 1.43 5.16 -15.31
N ALA A 439 1.30 5.08 -16.64
CA ALA A 439 2.33 4.65 -17.58
C ALA A 439 3.68 5.34 -17.36
N PHE A 440 3.65 6.59 -16.89
CA PHE A 440 4.85 7.42 -16.72
C PHE A 440 5.30 7.54 -15.26
N ILE A 441 4.48 7.05 -14.32
CA ILE A 441 4.83 7.02 -12.90
C ILE A 441 5.54 5.70 -12.58
N GLY A 442 4.99 4.58 -13.08
CA GLY A 442 5.52 3.24 -12.90
C GLY A 442 4.77 2.41 -11.85
N TYR A 443 5.12 1.13 -11.80
CA TYR A 443 4.43 0.11 -11.02
C TYR A 443 4.46 0.35 -9.51
N GLY A 444 3.39 -0.02 -8.81
CA GLY A 444 3.33 -0.03 -7.33
C GLY A 444 3.31 1.32 -6.65
N LYS A 445 3.15 2.38 -7.43
CA LYS A 445 3.11 3.73 -6.93
C LYS A 445 1.67 4.16 -6.74
N TYR A 446 1.39 4.75 -5.59
CA TYR A 446 0.08 5.32 -5.24
C TYR A 446 0.28 6.83 -5.07
N PRO A 447 0.05 7.63 -6.13
CA PRO A 447 0.38 9.06 -6.16
C PRO A 447 -0.09 9.84 -4.93
N TYR A 448 -1.27 9.48 -4.40
CA TYR A 448 -1.87 10.10 -3.22
C TYR A 448 -1.01 9.97 -1.95
N THR A 449 -0.20 8.92 -1.85
CA THR A 449 0.69 8.70 -0.71
C THR A 449 2.12 9.22 -0.93
N LEU A 450 2.47 9.54 -2.18
CA LEU A 450 3.83 9.84 -2.59
C LEU A 450 4.08 11.32 -2.86
N TYR A 451 3.07 12.04 -3.38
CA TYR A 451 3.25 13.36 -3.97
C TYR A 451 2.38 14.44 -3.30
N ASP A 452 2.80 15.70 -3.43
CA ASP A 452 2.05 16.89 -3.03
C ASP A 452 1.34 17.49 -4.25
N PHE A 453 0.01 17.60 -4.19
CA PHE A 453 -0.81 18.11 -5.30
C PHE A 453 -1.04 19.63 -5.24
N SER A 454 -0.54 20.32 -4.22
CA SER A 454 -0.80 21.75 -3.98
C SER A 454 -0.36 22.64 -5.14
N GLY A 455 0.68 22.21 -5.84
CA GLY A 455 1.29 22.89 -6.98
C GLY A 455 0.99 22.23 -8.31
N ILE A 456 0.05 21.28 -8.41
CA ILE A 456 -0.29 20.53 -9.63
C ILE A 456 -1.59 21.07 -10.24
N ASP A 457 -1.65 21.08 -11.58
CA ASP A 457 -2.87 21.45 -12.30
C ASP A 457 -3.85 20.27 -12.26
N THR A 458 -5.08 20.53 -11.83
CA THR A 458 -6.07 19.48 -11.59
C THR A 458 -7.45 19.96 -12.02
N LEU A 459 -8.32 19.01 -12.36
CA LEU A 459 -9.68 19.26 -12.82
C LEU A 459 -10.52 20.10 -11.82
N PRO A 460 -10.47 19.86 -10.49
CA PRO A 460 -11.19 20.71 -9.54
C PRO A 460 -10.69 22.16 -9.57
N ARG A 461 -9.38 22.41 -9.67
CA ARG A 461 -8.84 23.78 -9.79
C ARG A 461 -9.28 24.46 -11.08
N GLN A 462 -9.24 23.74 -12.20
CA GLN A 462 -9.68 24.24 -13.50
C GLN A 462 -11.16 24.65 -13.47
N LEU A 463 -12.03 23.76 -12.97
CA LEU A 463 -13.47 24.02 -12.92
C LEU A 463 -13.83 25.08 -11.88
N ALA A 464 -13.15 25.11 -10.73
CA ALA A 464 -13.30 26.20 -9.76
C ALA A 464 -12.93 27.56 -10.37
N ALA A 465 -11.85 27.63 -11.16
CA ALA A 465 -11.47 28.85 -11.89
C ALA A 465 -12.49 29.24 -12.97
N ALA A 466 -13.22 28.28 -13.53
CA ALA A 466 -14.34 28.50 -14.46
C ALA A 466 -15.66 28.90 -13.76
N GLY A 467 -15.66 28.94 -12.41
CA GLY A 467 -16.79 29.37 -11.58
C GLY A 467 -17.63 28.23 -11.00
N TYR A 468 -17.15 26.99 -11.04
CA TYR A 468 -17.88 25.85 -10.49
C TYR A 468 -17.66 25.73 -8.98
N GLN A 469 -18.69 25.30 -8.25
CA GLN A 469 -18.51 24.75 -6.92
C GLN A 469 -17.97 23.32 -7.04
N THR A 470 -16.86 23.01 -6.37
CA THR A 470 -16.21 21.70 -6.48
C THR A 470 -16.42 20.87 -5.21
N THR A 471 -16.98 19.68 -5.37
CA THR A 471 -17.26 18.74 -4.27
C THR A 471 -16.73 17.36 -4.63
N ALA A 472 -15.95 16.77 -3.72
CA ALA A 472 -15.67 15.34 -3.74
C ALA A 472 -16.62 14.61 -2.78
N MET A 473 -17.01 13.39 -3.12
CA MET A 473 -17.82 12.49 -2.28
C MET A 473 -17.18 11.12 -2.25
N HIS A 474 -17.07 10.53 -1.06
CA HIS A 474 -16.67 9.14 -0.89
C HIS A 474 -17.26 8.64 0.43
N PRO A 475 -18.20 7.68 0.43
CA PRO A 475 -18.91 7.27 1.64
C PRO A 475 -18.08 6.27 2.47
N ASN A 476 -16.83 6.64 2.77
CA ASN A 476 -15.88 5.91 3.61
C ASN A 476 -15.02 6.91 4.43
N LEU A 477 -14.10 6.42 5.26
CA LEU A 477 -13.22 7.26 6.07
C LEU A 477 -12.45 8.26 5.19
N ALA A 478 -12.50 9.54 5.57
CA ALA A 478 -11.82 10.62 4.84
C ALA A 478 -10.30 10.40 4.70
N SER A 479 -9.69 9.69 5.66
CA SER A 479 -8.26 9.38 5.67
C SER A 479 -7.88 8.21 4.75
N ASN A 480 -8.83 7.46 4.20
CA ASN A 480 -8.52 6.39 3.26
C ASN A 480 -7.88 7.00 2.02
N TRP A 481 -6.72 6.46 1.64
CA TRP A 481 -5.84 7.01 0.61
C TRP A 481 -5.41 8.48 0.85
N ASP A 482 -5.41 8.96 2.10
CA ASP A 482 -5.03 10.36 2.41
C ASP A 482 -5.93 11.40 1.70
N ARG A 483 -7.18 11.05 1.35
CA ARG A 483 -8.09 11.91 0.58
C ARG A 483 -8.39 13.24 1.28
N ASP A 484 -8.43 13.27 2.61
CA ASP A 484 -8.61 14.52 3.38
C ASP A 484 -7.48 15.55 3.12
N ARG A 485 -6.25 15.08 2.93
CA ARG A 485 -5.13 15.89 2.45
C ARG A 485 -5.24 16.12 0.94
N VAL A 486 -5.30 15.05 0.16
CA VAL A 486 -5.15 15.09 -1.30
C VAL A 486 -6.24 15.90 -1.96
N TYR A 487 -7.51 15.72 -1.61
CA TYR A 487 -8.60 16.51 -2.22
C TYR A 487 -8.48 18.00 -1.92
N LYS A 488 -7.96 18.36 -0.74
CA LYS A 488 -7.65 19.75 -0.41
C LYS A 488 -6.49 20.28 -1.26
N GLU A 489 -5.44 19.48 -1.45
CA GLU A 489 -4.30 19.82 -2.31
C GLU A 489 -4.72 19.92 -3.80
N MET A 490 -5.64 19.07 -4.27
CA MET A 490 -6.24 19.15 -5.60
C MET A 490 -7.24 20.31 -5.74
N GLY A 491 -7.59 21.01 -4.66
CA GLY A 491 -8.42 22.21 -4.72
C GLY A 491 -9.93 21.96 -4.75
N PHE A 492 -10.40 20.80 -4.30
CA PHE A 492 -11.82 20.63 -3.96
C PHE A 492 -12.21 21.60 -2.84
N GLN A 493 -13.37 22.24 -2.97
CA GLN A 493 -13.90 23.16 -1.97
C GLN A 493 -14.63 22.42 -0.84
N ASN A 494 -15.24 21.29 -1.16
CA ASN A 494 -15.98 20.45 -0.22
C ASN A 494 -15.57 18.99 -0.38
N PHE A 495 -15.58 18.24 0.72
CA PHE A 495 -15.41 16.79 0.72
C PHE A 495 -16.44 16.17 1.68
N LEU A 496 -17.33 15.35 1.13
CA LEU A 496 -18.27 14.55 1.91
C LEU A 496 -17.71 13.15 2.11
N SER A 497 -17.44 12.79 3.36
CA SER A 497 -16.94 11.46 3.75
C SER A 497 -18.02 10.65 4.46
N ILE A 498 -17.69 9.49 5.03
CA ILE A 498 -18.64 8.59 5.73
C ILE A 498 -19.56 9.31 6.74
N ASP A 499 -19.08 10.35 7.42
CA ASP A 499 -19.88 11.10 8.40
C ASP A 499 -21.11 11.77 7.76
N SER A 500 -21.03 12.13 6.47
CA SER A 500 -22.12 12.72 5.70
C SER A 500 -23.20 11.71 5.32
N PHE A 501 -22.88 10.41 5.33
CA PHE A 501 -23.75 9.31 4.93
C PHE A 501 -24.16 8.43 6.12
N SER A 502 -24.08 8.96 7.34
CA SER A 502 -24.41 8.22 8.56
C SER A 502 -25.87 7.75 8.55
N GLY A 503 -26.07 6.43 8.63
CA GLY A 503 -27.39 5.81 8.62
C GLY A 503 -28.00 5.60 7.23
N ALA A 504 -27.22 5.84 6.16
CA ALA A 504 -27.59 5.41 4.81
C ALA A 504 -27.81 3.89 4.74
N GLN A 505 -28.61 3.46 3.77
CA GLN A 505 -28.76 2.04 3.47
C GLN A 505 -27.39 1.46 3.09
N GLN A 506 -27.17 0.21 3.51
CA GLN A 506 -25.99 -0.54 3.14
C GLN A 506 -26.37 -1.72 2.24
N ILE A 507 -25.54 -1.95 1.23
CA ILE A 507 -25.58 -3.09 0.32
C ILE A 507 -24.14 -3.61 0.26
N HIS A 508 -23.96 -4.93 0.37
CA HIS A 508 -22.63 -5.57 0.41
C HIS A 508 -21.69 -4.93 1.46
N ASN A 509 -22.23 -4.75 2.69
CA ASN A 509 -21.56 -4.12 3.85
C ASN A 509 -20.99 -2.70 3.62
N ALA A 510 -21.32 -2.05 2.51
CA ALA A 510 -20.91 -0.70 2.16
C ALA A 510 -22.13 0.21 1.97
N THR A 511 -21.91 1.52 1.99
CA THR A 511 -22.97 2.49 1.68
C THR A 511 -23.47 2.27 0.25
N ALA A 512 -24.79 2.17 0.06
CA ALA A 512 -25.40 1.97 -1.24
C ALA A 512 -25.14 3.16 -2.19
N ASP A 513 -25.04 2.92 -3.50
CA ASP A 513 -24.74 3.99 -4.47
C ASP A 513 -25.88 5.03 -4.50
N SER A 514 -27.12 4.60 -4.29
CA SER A 514 -28.29 5.49 -4.15
C SER A 514 -28.10 6.59 -3.11
N ALA A 515 -27.36 6.35 -2.02
CA ALA A 515 -27.14 7.35 -1.00
C ALA A 515 -26.24 8.51 -1.48
N THR A 516 -25.24 8.23 -2.32
CA THR A 516 -24.41 9.29 -2.91
C THR A 516 -25.15 9.98 -4.06
N TYR A 517 -25.96 9.24 -4.83
CA TYR A 517 -26.82 9.79 -5.87
C TYR A 517 -27.88 10.76 -5.31
N ASP A 518 -28.55 10.40 -4.22
CA ASP A 518 -29.49 11.26 -3.51
C ASP A 518 -28.82 12.55 -3.05
N ALA A 519 -27.59 12.47 -2.52
CA ALA A 519 -26.82 13.64 -2.11
C ALA A 519 -26.44 14.55 -3.30
N ILE A 520 -26.13 13.97 -4.47
CA ILE A 520 -25.91 14.74 -5.70
C ILE A 520 -27.19 15.47 -6.12
N ILE A 521 -28.33 14.77 -6.13
CA ILE A 521 -29.63 15.35 -6.50
C ILE A 521 -30.04 16.46 -5.53
N GLU A 522 -29.80 16.28 -4.22
CA GLU A 522 -30.02 17.32 -3.22
C GLU A 522 -29.15 18.56 -3.48
N GLN A 523 -27.85 18.38 -3.75
CA GLN A 523 -26.95 19.50 -4.07
C GLN A 523 -27.39 20.26 -5.32
N LEU A 524 -27.72 19.53 -6.39
CA LEU A 524 -28.19 20.10 -7.66
C LEU A 524 -29.55 20.80 -7.52
N SER A 525 -30.40 20.37 -6.57
CA SER A 525 -31.72 20.96 -6.34
C SER A 525 -31.69 22.19 -5.42
N THR A 526 -30.64 22.35 -4.63
CA THR A 526 -30.54 23.41 -3.59
C THR A 526 -29.60 24.55 -3.96
N ASN A 527 -28.72 24.37 -4.95
CA ASN A 527 -27.81 25.41 -5.43
C ASN A 527 -27.87 25.54 -6.96
N GLU A 528 -28.25 26.71 -7.47
CA GLU A 528 -28.36 26.98 -8.92
C GLU A 528 -27.01 27.22 -9.62
N GLU A 529 -25.92 27.47 -8.88
CA GLU A 529 -24.58 27.66 -9.46
C GLU A 529 -24.09 26.37 -10.15
N PRO A 530 -23.24 26.45 -11.19
CA PRO A 530 -22.66 25.27 -11.82
C PRO A 530 -21.80 24.49 -10.81
N GLN A 531 -21.96 23.17 -10.79
CA GLN A 531 -21.28 22.29 -9.83
C GLN A 531 -20.42 21.27 -10.56
N PHE A 532 -19.25 21.00 -10.00
CA PHE A 532 -18.45 19.83 -10.33
C PHE A 532 -18.46 18.90 -9.13
N ILE A 533 -19.08 17.74 -9.29
CA ILE A 533 -19.17 16.73 -8.23
C ILE A 533 -18.44 15.48 -8.71
N PHE A 534 -17.45 15.06 -7.95
CA PHE A 534 -16.70 13.81 -8.16
C PHE A 534 -17.08 12.84 -7.05
N ASP A 535 -17.80 11.78 -7.40
CA ASP A 535 -18.32 10.78 -6.48
C ASP A 535 -17.61 9.44 -6.70
N VAL A 536 -17.02 8.91 -5.63
CA VAL A 536 -16.33 7.62 -5.59
C VAL A 536 -17.16 6.70 -4.71
N THR A 537 -17.88 5.77 -5.33
CA THR A 537 -18.83 4.91 -4.59
C THR A 537 -18.12 3.81 -3.81
N MET A 538 -18.87 3.00 -3.05
CA MET A 538 -18.32 1.90 -2.24
C MET A 538 -19.13 0.61 -2.31
N GLN A 539 -20.35 0.64 -2.88
CA GLN A 539 -21.30 -0.48 -2.79
C GLN A 539 -20.71 -1.81 -3.25
N ASN A 540 -19.96 -1.80 -4.35
CA ASN A 540 -19.44 -3.02 -4.97
C ASN A 540 -18.07 -3.43 -4.42
N HIS A 541 -17.56 -2.76 -3.39
CA HIS A 541 -16.20 -3.00 -2.90
C HIS A 541 -16.04 -4.44 -2.39
N GLY A 542 -14.97 -5.13 -2.80
CA GLY A 542 -14.67 -6.50 -2.38
C GLY A 542 -14.36 -6.65 -0.88
N ASP A 543 -14.24 -7.87 -0.33
CA ASP A 543 -14.28 -9.19 -0.99
C ASP A 543 -15.70 -9.69 -1.35
N TYR A 544 -15.78 -10.62 -2.32
CA TYR A 544 -17.03 -11.24 -2.81
C TYR A 544 -17.25 -12.64 -2.21
N ASN A 545 -17.22 -12.75 -0.89
CA ASN A 545 -17.47 -14.02 -0.19
C ASN A 545 -18.21 -13.81 1.13
N GLN A 546 -18.89 -12.67 1.24
CA GLN A 546 -19.45 -12.19 2.51
C GLN A 546 -20.88 -12.71 2.72
N GLY A 547 -21.57 -13.11 1.64
CA GLY A 547 -22.92 -13.67 1.72
C GLY A 547 -23.97 -12.67 2.22
N ASP A 548 -23.74 -11.39 1.98
CA ASP A 548 -24.48 -10.22 2.46
C ASP A 548 -25.21 -9.46 1.34
N VAL A 549 -25.27 -10.04 0.14
CA VAL A 549 -26.09 -9.58 -0.98
C VAL A 549 -27.50 -10.19 -0.97
N ASP A 550 -28.42 -9.61 -1.73
CA ASP A 550 -29.78 -10.15 -1.87
C ASP A 550 -29.76 -11.57 -2.47
N GLN A 551 -30.27 -12.52 -1.69
CA GLN A 551 -30.22 -13.94 -2.04
C GLN A 551 -31.12 -14.30 -3.23
N SER A 552 -32.15 -13.49 -3.51
CA SER A 552 -33.05 -13.75 -4.63
C SER A 552 -32.41 -13.38 -5.97
N THR A 553 -31.69 -12.26 -6.02
CA THR A 553 -30.88 -11.88 -7.19
C THR A 553 -29.68 -12.80 -7.35
N LEU A 554 -28.93 -13.08 -6.26
CA LEU A 554 -27.77 -14.00 -6.26
C LEU A 554 -28.09 -15.36 -6.89
N SER A 555 -29.26 -15.91 -6.58
CA SER A 555 -29.71 -17.20 -7.12
C SER A 555 -29.73 -17.26 -8.66
N SER A 556 -29.88 -16.11 -9.33
CA SER A 556 -29.86 -16.02 -10.80
C SER A 556 -28.46 -16.15 -11.39
N TYR A 557 -27.41 -15.87 -10.59
CA TYR A 557 -26.02 -15.85 -11.04
C TYR A 557 -25.17 -17.02 -10.51
N LEU A 558 -25.67 -17.83 -9.58
CA LEU A 558 -24.95 -18.99 -9.03
C LEU A 558 -24.40 -19.95 -10.10
N SER A 559 -25.11 -20.12 -11.22
CA SER A 559 -24.68 -20.99 -12.31
C SER A 559 -23.76 -20.31 -13.34
N ALA A 560 -23.54 -19.00 -13.27
CA ALA A 560 -22.90 -18.22 -14.33
C ALA A 560 -21.49 -18.72 -14.65
N ALA A 561 -20.72 -19.09 -13.63
CA ALA A 561 -19.35 -19.60 -13.78
C ALA A 561 -19.17 -21.07 -13.34
N THR A 562 -20.27 -21.78 -13.06
CA THR A 562 -20.21 -23.15 -12.53
C THR A 562 -19.50 -24.10 -13.52
N GLY A 563 -18.44 -24.74 -13.06
CA GLY A 563 -17.65 -25.68 -13.86
C GLY A 563 -16.62 -25.03 -14.80
N LEU A 564 -16.53 -23.69 -14.80
CA LEU A 564 -15.49 -22.94 -15.50
C LEU A 564 -14.27 -22.71 -14.59
N VAL A 565 -14.53 -22.36 -13.34
CA VAL A 565 -13.54 -22.11 -12.28
C VAL A 565 -13.89 -22.91 -11.03
N ASP A 566 -13.07 -22.84 -9.97
CA ASP A 566 -13.37 -23.52 -8.70
C ASP A 566 -14.63 -22.96 -8.02
N ASP A 567 -15.21 -23.73 -7.09
CA ASP A 567 -16.48 -23.38 -6.43
C ASP A 567 -16.41 -22.05 -5.66
N LYS A 568 -15.24 -21.71 -5.08
CA LYS A 568 -15.07 -20.46 -4.33
C LYS A 568 -15.11 -19.28 -5.29
N THR A 569 -14.33 -19.34 -6.37
CA THR A 569 -14.31 -18.30 -7.41
C THR A 569 -15.68 -18.16 -8.10
N SER A 570 -16.37 -19.27 -8.35
CA SER A 570 -17.72 -19.25 -8.92
C SER A 570 -18.72 -18.51 -8.02
N ALA A 571 -18.64 -18.71 -6.70
CA ALA A 571 -19.48 -17.99 -5.74
C ALA A 571 -19.15 -16.49 -5.71
N SER A 572 -17.87 -16.13 -5.78
CA SER A 572 -17.44 -14.73 -5.85
C SER A 572 -17.90 -14.00 -7.11
N ILE A 573 -17.88 -14.68 -8.25
CA ILE A 573 -18.45 -14.13 -9.49
C ILE A 573 -19.95 -13.88 -9.31
N ALA A 574 -20.71 -14.83 -8.76
CA ALA A 574 -22.16 -14.66 -8.57
C ALA A 574 -22.50 -13.50 -7.62
N GLU A 575 -21.74 -13.33 -6.53
CA GLU A 575 -21.89 -12.22 -5.59
C GLU A 575 -21.59 -10.88 -6.27
N TYR A 576 -20.48 -10.76 -7.00
CA TYR A 576 -20.15 -9.58 -7.78
C TYR A 576 -21.23 -9.20 -8.81
N LEU A 577 -21.69 -10.17 -9.61
CA LEU A 577 -22.74 -9.93 -10.62
C LEU A 577 -24.05 -9.45 -9.98
N THR A 578 -24.31 -9.83 -8.73
CA THR A 578 -25.46 -9.34 -7.96
C THR A 578 -25.30 -7.87 -7.59
N CYS A 579 -24.09 -7.45 -7.20
CA CYS A 579 -23.80 -6.05 -6.88
C CYS A 579 -23.91 -5.16 -8.13
N ILE A 580 -23.34 -5.60 -9.26
CA ILE A 580 -23.44 -4.88 -10.54
C ILE A 580 -24.88 -4.73 -11.03
N ASP A 581 -25.71 -5.76 -10.87
CA ASP A 581 -27.15 -5.69 -11.20
C ASP A 581 -27.87 -4.62 -10.37
N GLU A 582 -27.53 -4.48 -9.08
CA GLU A 582 -28.13 -3.47 -8.22
C GLU A 582 -27.59 -2.06 -8.53
N SER A 583 -26.28 -1.88 -8.75
CA SER A 583 -25.71 -0.60 -9.19
C SER A 583 -26.29 -0.13 -10.54
N ASP A 584 -26.55 -1.05 -11.48
CA ASP A 584 -27.20 -0.72 -12.76
C ASP A 584 -28.64 -0.21 -12.58
N ARG A 585 -29.38 -0.78 -11.62
CA ARG A 585 -30.74 -0.34 -11.26
C ARG A 585 -30.75 0.99 -10.53
N GLU A 586 -29.78 1.24 -9.67
CA GLU A 586 -29.60 2.54 -9.02
C GLU A 586 -29.17 3.62 -10.03
N LEU A 587 -28.32 3.28 -11.01
CA LEU A 587 -27.97 4.16 -12.14
C LEU A 587 -29.20 4.51 -12.99
N GLU A 588 -30.08 3.54 -13.29
CA GLU A 588 -31.36 3.80 -13.99
C GLU A 588 -32.21 4.84 -13.25
N THR A 589 -32.31 4.69 -11.93
CA THR A 589 -33.05 5.61 -11.07
C THR A 589 -32.41 6.98 -11.06
N PHE A 590 -31.09 7.06 -10.85
CA PHE A 590 -30.35 8.31 -10.83
C PHE A 590 -30.46 9.10 -12.13
N VAL A 591 -30.26 8.45 -13.29
CA VAL A 591 -30.41 9.10 -14.59
C VAL A 591 -31.86 9.55 -14.82
N SER A 592 -32.85 8.77 -14.36
CA SER A 592 -34.26 9.17 -14.43
C SER A 592 -34.58 10.42 -13.62
N GLU A 593 -33.88 10.66 -12.51
CA GLU A 593 -33.99 11.88 -11.73
C GLU A 593 -33.25 13.05 -12.38
N LEU A 594 -32.03 12.82 -12.91
CA LEU A 594 -31.29 13.84 -13.67
C LEU A 594 -32.09 14.35 -14.88
N LYS A 595 -32.83 13.48 -15.56
CA LYS A 595 -33.75 13.84 -16.67
C LYS A 595 -34.89 14.77 -16.24
N GLN A 596 -35.27 14.78 -14.97
CA GLN A 596 -36.36 15.62 -14.45
C GLN A 596 -35.88 17.01 -14.01
N LEU A 597 -34.57 17.16 -13.76
CA LEU A 597 -33.99 18.43 -13.34
C LEU A 597 -34.12 19.50 -14.43
N GLN A 598 -34.58 20.69 -14.04
CA GLN A 598 -34.68 21.86 -14.93
C GLN A 598 -33.35 22.61 -15.04
N ARG A 599 -32.25 21.87 -15.20
CA ARG A 599 -30.89 22.40 -15.37
C ARG A 599 -30.06 21.48 -16.27
N PRO A 600 -29.12 22.02 -17.05
CA PRO A 600 -28.19 21.22 -17.85
C PRO A 600 -27.19 20.47 -16.96
N VAL A 601 -27.08 19.16 -17.17
CA VAL A 601 -26.17 18.25 -16.45
C VAL A 601 -25.45 17.37 -17.46
N LEU A 602 -24.13 17.26 -17.29
CA LEU A 602 -23.28 16.24 -17.88
C LEU A 602 -22.99 15.18 -16.81
N LEU A 603 -23.23 13.91 -17.11
CA LEU A 603 -22.83 12.76 -16.32
C LEU A 603 -21.69 12.02 -17.02
N VAL A 604 -20.59 11.83 -16.31
CA VAL A 604 -19.51 10.90 -16.66
C VAL A 604 -19.59 9.75 -15.66
N PHE A 605 -19.95 8.54 -16.11
CA PHE A 605 -20.02 7.36 -15.26
C PHE A 605 -18.99 6.34 -15.76
N PHE A 606 -18.15 5.83 -14.86
CA PHE A 606 -17.14 4.82 -15.22
C PHE A 606 -16.76 3.94 -14.04
N GLY A 607 -16.28 2.73 -14.35
CA GLY A 607 -15.65 1.85 -13.36
C GLY A 607 -14.17 2.15 -13.15
N ASP A 608 -13.69 2.06 -11.92
CA ASP A 608 -12.30 2.33 -11.58
C ASP A 608 -11.34 1.17 -11.90
N HIS A 609 -11.80 -0.07 -11.76
CA HIS A 609 -11.09 -1.30 -12.13
C HIS A 609 -12.00 -2.54 -12.18
N GLN A 610 -11.45 -3.68 -12.61
CA GLN A 610 -12.10 -4.99 -12.51
C GLN A 610 -11.91 -5.63 -11.11
N PRO A 611 -12.71 -6.64 -10.73
CA PRO A 611 -12.54 -7.36 -9.47
C PRO A 611 -11.36 -8.34 -9.51
N TYR A 612 -10.71 -8.59 -8.37
CA TYR A 612 -9.48 -9.40 -8.27
C TYR A 612 -9.58 -10.81 -8.89
N PHE A 613 -10.77 -11.40 -8.89
CA PHE A 613 -10.96 -12.77 -9.38
C PHE A 613 -10.93 -12.86 -10.91
N THR A 614 -10.98 -11.73 -11.65
CA THR A 614 -11.00 -11.79 -13.12
C THR A 614 -9.73 -12.38 -13.69
N HIS A 615 -8.59 -12.35 -12.98
CA HIS A 615 -7.40 -13.12 -13.36
C HIS A 615 -7.70 -14.62 -13.50
N THR A 616 -8.37 -15.22 -12.52
CA THR A 616 -8.71 -16.65 -12.54
C THR A 616 -9.72 -16.96 -13.64
N LEU A 617 -10.68 -16.06 -13.85
CA LEU A 617 -11.67 -16.18 -14.92
C LEU A 617 -11.02 -16.09 -16.31
N ASN A 618 -10.12 -15.12 -16.49
CA ASN A 618 -9.38 -14.87 -17.71
C ASN A 618 -8.51 -16.07 -18.10
N ASP A 619 -7.71 -16.58 -17.15
CA ASP A 619 -6.87 -17.77 -17.36
C ASP A 619 -7.69 -19.01 -17.73
N ALA A 620 -8.90 -19.15 -17.16
CA ALA A 620 -9.76 -20.29 -17.44
C ALA A 620 -10.41 -20.21 -18.83
N LEU A 621 -10.84 -19.02 -19.26
CA LEU A 621 -11.68 -18.84 -20.45
C LEU A 621 -10.89 -18.44 -21.70
N GLU A 622 -9.82 -17.66 -21.56
CA GLU A 622 -9.12 -17.01 -22.69
C GLU A 622 -7.68 -17.54 -22.89
N SER A 623 -7.42 -18.80 -22.52
CA SER A 623 -6.07 -19.41 -22.49
C SER A 623 -5.32 -19.58 -23.83
N ASN A 624 -5.89 -19.22 -24.99
CA ASN A 624 -5.32 -19.54 -26.32
C ASN A 624 -5.04 -18.30 -27.19
N GLU A 625 -4.59 -17.21 -26.58
CA GLU A 625 -4.25 -15.96 -27.28
C GLU A 625 -2.84 -15.45 -26.93
N ASP A 626 -2.46 -14.28 -27.45
CA ASP A 626 -1.18 -13.66 -27.12
C ASP A 626 -1.17 -13.10 -25.69
N THR A 627 0.00 -13.15 -25.05
CA THR A 627 0.16 -12.78 -23.63
C THR A 627 -0.23 -11.33 -23.34
N THR A 628 0.07 -10.40 -24.24
CA THR A 628 -0.23 -8.97 -24.03
C THR A 628 -1.73 -8.73 -24.04
N THR A 629 -2.45 -9.26 -25.04
CA THR A 629 -3.92 -9.16 -25.09
C THR A 629 -4.57 -9.82 -23.87
N HIS A 630 -4.03 -10.98 -23.45
CA HIS A 630 -4.52 -11.69 -22.27
C HIS A 630 -4.40 -10.85 -21.00
N GLU A 631 -3.26 -10.21 -20.80
CA GLU A 631 -3.01 -9.34 -19.64
C GLU A 631 -3.83 -8.05 -19.70
N GLU A 632 -3.85 -7.37 -20.86
CA GLU A 632 -4.54 -6.08 -21.04
C GLU A 632 -6.05 -6.17 -20.85
N ARG A 633 -6.66 -7.33 -21.11
CA ARG A 633 -8.10 -7.55 -20.83
C ARG A 633 -8.46 -7.26 -19.37
N LEU A 634 -7.54 -7.48 -18.43
CA LEU A 634 -7.78 -7.29 -16.99
C LEU A 634 -7.77 -5.83 -16.55
N TYR A 635 -7.27 -4.94 -17.43
CA TYR A 635 -7.08 -3.51 -17.21
C TYR A 635 -8.04 -2.67 -18.06
N GLN A 636 -9.24 -3.23 -18.30
CA GLN A 636 -10.33 -2.61 -19.02
C GLN A 636 -11.56 -2.51 -18.12
N SER A 637 -12.11 -1.32 -17.95
CA SER A 637 -13.46 -1.12 -17.39
C SER A 637 -14.39 -0.51 -18.46
N ASP A 638 -15.58 -0.09 -18.04
CA ASP A 638 -16.58 0.48 -18.92
C ASP A 638 -16.92 1.91 -18.50
N TYR A 639 -17.24 2.76 -19.48
CA TYR A 639 -17.67 4.13 -19.22
C TYR A 639 -18.76 4.62 -20.17
N VAL A 640 -19.49 5.65 -19.73
CA VAL A 640 -20.46 6.39 -20.53
C VAL A 640 -20.43 7.87 -20.17
N VAL A 641 -20.52 8.73 -21.19
CA VAL A 641 -20.72 10.17 -21.04
C VAL A 641 -22.09 10.53 -21.59
N TRP A 642 -22.97 11.02 -20.72
CA TRP A 642 -24.37 11.30 -21.02
C TRP A 642 -24.74 12.73 -20.58
N ALA A 643 -25.68 13.36 -21.28
CA ALA A 643 -26.17 14.70 -20.93
C ALA A 643 -27.70 14.75 -20.95
N ASN A 644 -28.29 15.49 -20.01
CA ASN A 644 -29.75 15.67 -19.92
C ASN A 644 -30.29 16.81 -20.82
N TYR A 645 -29.45 17.37 -21.68
CA TYR A 645 -29.74 18.50 -22.56
C TYR A 645 -29.07 18.28 -23.93
N ASP A 646 -29.58 18.97 -24.95
CA ASP A 646 -29.03 18.89 -26.30
C ASP A 646 -27.62 19.51 -26.35
N VAL A 647 -26.59 18.70 -26.61
CA VAL A 647 -25.20 19.20 -26.72
C VAL A 647 -24.91 19.61 -28.17
N ALA A 648 -24.50 20.86 -28.35
CA ALA A 648 -24.23 21.40 -29.68
C ALA A 648 -23.10 20.62 -30.38
N ALA A 649 -23.28 20.39 -31.68
CA ALA A 649 -22.39 19.60 -32.52
C ALA A 649 -22.16 18.13 -32.12
N ASN A 650 -23.00 17.57 -31.24
CA ASN A 650 -23.04 16.16 -30.89
C ASN A 650 -24.43 15.57 -31.20
N ASP A 651 -24.48 14.43 -31.87
CA ASP A 651 -25.75 13.79 -32.30
C ASP A 651 -26.41 12.95 -31.18
N GLN A 652 -25.72 12.74 -30.06
CA GLN A 652 -26.15 11.97 -28.89
C GLN A 652 -26.64 10.57 -29.27
N ASP A 653 -25.82 9.85 -30.04
CA ASP A 653 -26.14 8.54 -30.60
C ASP A 653 -25.38 7.39 -29.93
N GLY A 654 -24.68 7.67 -28.82
CA GLY A 654 -23.86 6.70 -28.12
C GLY A 654 -22.62 6.27 -28.90
N THR A 655 -22.00 7.21 -29.64
CA THR A 655 -20.75 7.01 -30.37
C THR A 655 -19.75 6.17 -29.56
N GLN A 656 -19.21 5.12 -30.19
CA GLN A 656 -18.18 4.27 -29.57
C GLN A 656 -16.83 4.98 -29.60
N LEU A 657 -16.23 5.12 -28.44
CA LEU A 657 -14.92 5.72 -28.23
C LEU A 657 -14.24 4.96 -27.10
N ASP A 658 -13.16 4.24 -27.38
CA ASP A 658 -12.30 3.73 -26.31
C ASP A 658 -11.45 4.89 -25.76
N ALA A 659 -11.18 4.87 -24.47
CA ALA A 659 -10.49 5.95 -23.76
C ALA A 659 -9.54 5.38 -22.69
N SER A 660 -8.71 6.26 -22.14
CA SER A 660 -7.85 5.98 -20.99
C SER A 660 -8.37 6.75 -19.78
N ALA A 661 -8.16 6.23 -18.57
CA ALA A 661 -8.52 6.96 -17.35
C ALA A 661 -7.92 8.39 -17.32
N SER A 662 -6.72 8.57 -17.90
CA SER A 662 -6.01 9.85 -17.99
C SER A 662 -6.56 10.84 -19.03
N ASP A 663 -7.31 10.38 -20.04
CA ASP A 663 -7.82 11.25 -21.11
C ASP A 663 -9.36 11.44 -21.08
N LEU A 664 -10.08 10.60 -20.32
CA LEU A 664 -11.55 10.62 -20.27
C LEU A 664 -12.12 11.99 -19.88
N ALA A 665 -11.52 12.66 -18.89
CA ALA A 665 -11.93 14.01 -18.50
C ALA A 665 -11.77 15.02 -19.65
N ALA A 666 -10.68 14.93 -20.41
CA ALA A 666 -10.44 15.80 -21.56
C ALA A 666 -11.45 15.54 -22.68
N HIS A 667 -11.77 14.27 -22.97
CA HIS A 667 -12.82 13.91 -23.92
C HIS A 667 -14.20 14.47 -23.50
N ALA A 668 -14.58 14.32 -22.24
CA ALA A 668 -15.84 14.83 -21.71
C ALA A 668 -15.94 16.35 -21.80
N LEU A 669 -14.89 17.08 -21.42
CA LEU A 669 -14.83 18.54 -21.52
C LEU A 669 -14.86 19.02 -22.98
N ALA A 670 -14.16 18.32 -23.89
CA ALA A 670 -14.15 18.64 -25.31
C ALA A 670 -15.55 18.49 -25.93
N ALA A 671 -16.26 17.41 -25.58
CA ALA A 671 -17.59 17.12 -26.12
C ALA A 671 -18.63 18.18 -25.77
N ILE A 672 -18.54 18.80 -24.58
CA ILE A 672 -19.43 19.89 -24.18
C ILE A 672 -18.89 21.29 -24.53
N GLY A 673 -17.74 21.40 -25.21
CA GLY A 673 -17.12 22.68 -25.57
C GLY A 673 -16.53 23.46 -24.39
N SER A 674 -16.24 22.80 -23.27
CA SER A 674 -15.55 23.43 -22.15
C SER A 674 -14.12 23.82 -22.56
N PRO A 675 -13.59 24.99 -22.14
CA PRO A 675 -12.22 25.37 -22.42
C PRO A 675 -11.22 24.32 -21.91
N LEU A 676 -10.43 23.78 -22.83
CA LEU A 676 -9.35 22.82 -22.55
C LEU A 676 -8.05 23.55 -22.23
N THR A 677 -7.25 22.97 -21.33
CA THR A 677 -5.85 23.38 -21.12
C THR A 677 -4.96 22.89 -22.25
N ASP A 678 -3.77 23.49 -22.38
CA ASP A 678 -2.74 23.01 -23.32
C ASP A 678 -2.35 21.56 -23.05
N HIS A 679 -2.35 21.13 -21.79
CA HIS A 679 -2.12 19.74 -21.40
C HIS A 679 -3.22 18.81 -21.90
N GLN A 680 -4.49 19.17 -21.70
CA GLN A 680 -5.64 18.40 -22.18
C GLN A 680 -5.65 18.30 -23.71
N LYS A 681 -5.36 19.40 -24.42
CA LYS A 681 -5.20 19.37 -25.88
C LYS A 681 -4.05 18.47 -26.33
N ALA A 682 -2.90 18.51 -25.66
CA ALA A 682 -1.79 17.63 -25.98
C ALA A 682 -2.14 16.15 -25.74
N THR A 683 -2.84 15.86 -24.64
CA THR A 683 -3.33 14.50 -24.32
C THR A 683 -4.28 13.99 -25.40
N LEU A 684 -5.28 14.80 -25.79
CA LEU A 684 -6.20 14.44 -26.88
C LEU A 684 -5.50 14.35 -28.24
N GLY A 685 -4.44 15.12 -28.46
CA GLY A 685 -3.58 15.02 -29.64
C GLY A 685 -2.82 13.70 -29.69
N ALA A 686 -2.34 13.22 -28.54
CA ALA A 686 -1.68 11.93 -28.42
C ALA A 686 -2.68 10.78 -28.64
N ALA A 687 -3.89 10.90 -28.11
CA ALA A 687 -5.01 9.97 -28.35
C ALA A 687 -5.51 9.93 -29.81
N THR A 688 -4.91 10.71 -30.73
CA THR A 688 -5.10 10.52 -32.18
C THR A 688 -4.11 9.54 -32.80
N LEU A 689 -3.12 9.06 -32.04
CA LEU A 689 -2.06 8.15 -32.47
C LEU A 689 -2.22 6.75 -31.85
N TYR A 690 -2.87 6.66 -30.69
CA TYR A 690 -3.26 5.41 -30.03
C TYR A 690 -4.70 5.53 -29.52
N SER A 691 -5.36 4.41 -29.25
CA SER A 691 -6.74 4.37 -28.74
C SER A 691 -6.82 4.36 -27.21
N GLN A 692 -5.86 3.71 -26.55
CA GLN A 692 -5.84 3.54 -25.10
C GLN A 692 -4.40 3.51 -24.58
N LEU A 693 -4.18 4.00 -23.35
CA LEU A 693 -2.92 3.98 -22.63
C LEU A 693 -3.17 3.66 -21.15
N ASN A 694 -2.39 2.76 -20.58
CA ASN A 694 -2.37 2.49 -19.14
C ASN A 694 -0.93 2.17 -18.68
N LEU A 695 -0.79 1.78 -17.41
CA LEU A 695 0.49 1.41 -16.82
C LEU A 695 1.26 0.31 -17.58
N TYR A 696 0.56 -0.64 -18.21
CA TYR A 696 1.14 -1.84 -18.80
C TYR A 696 1.49 -1.66 -20.27
N GLY A 697 0.71 -0.85 -20.98
CA GLY A 697 0.85 -0.71 -22.41
C GLY A 697 -0.05 0.33 -23.04
N TYR A 698 -0.04 0.31 -24.36
CA TYR A 698 -0.88 1.14 -25.19
C TYR A 698 -1.50 0.30 -26.30
N ARG A 699 -2.67 0.73 -26.78
CA ARG A 699 -3.39 0.06 -27.86
C ARG A 699 -3.35 0.91 -29.12
N GLY A 700 -2.74 0.38 -30.18
CA GLY A 700 -2.70 1.03 -31.49
C GLY A 700 -4.09 1.25 -32.07
N LEU A 701 -4.21 2.13 -33.07
CA LEU A 701 -5.50 2.40 -33.75
C LEU A 701 -5.99 1.21 -34.59
N ASP A 702 -5.12 0.23 -34.87
CA ASP A 702 -5.49 -1.03 -35.50
C ASP A 702 -6.12 -2.04 -34.52
N GLY A 703 -6.16 -1.69 -33.23
CA GLY A 703 -6.74 -2.46 -32.15
C GLY A 703 -5.76 -3.43 -31.46
N SER A 704 -4.50 -3.47 -31.87
CA SER A 704 -3.47 -4.32 -31.25
C SER A 704 -2.85 -3.70 -29.99
N TRP A 705 -2.52 -4.55 -29.02
CA TRP A 705 -1.90 -4.14 -27.76
C TRP A 705 -0.38 -4.25 -27.83
N HIS A 706 0.29 -3.24 -27.28
CA HIS A 706 1.74 -3.12 -27.22
C HIS A 706 2.16 -2.85 -25.78
N GLN A 707 3.18 -3.58 -25.30
CA GLN A 707 3.79 -3.29 -24.00
C GLN A 707 4.52 -1.94 -24.04
N MET A 708 4.66 -1.30 -22.88
CA MET A 708 5.46 -0.08 -22.77
C MET A 708 6.90 -0.31 -23.27
N GLY A 709 7.34 0.54 -24.21
CA GLY A 709 8.66 0.46 -24.84
C GLY A 709 8.75 -0.44 -26.08
N ASP A 710 7.66 -1.14 -26.46
CA ASP A 710 7.54 -1.69 -27.81
C ASP A 710 7.36 -0.52 -28.81
N ASP A 711 8.18 -0.50 -29.86
CA ASP A 711 8.17 0.53 -30.91
C ASP A 711 7.66 -0.04 -32.25
N SER A 712 6.95 -1.18 -32.22
CA SER A 712 6.46 -1.85 -33.43
C SER A 712 5.36 -1.06 -34.16
N ASP A 713 4.48 -0.36 -33.42
CA ASP A 713 3.66 0.74 -33.95
C ASP A 713 4.38 2.08 -33.69
N ALA A 714 5.14 2.52 -34.68
CA ALA A 714 6.00 3.70 -34.55
C ALA A 714 5.22 5.01 -34.30
N ASP A 715 3.99 5.13 -34.83
CA ASP A 715 3.19 6.35 -34.67
C ASP A 715 2.61 6.41 -33.25
N ALA A 716 2.04 5.31 -32.77
CA ALA A 716 1.53 5.19 -31.40
C ALA A 716 2.66 5.37 -30.37
N ALA A 717 3.79 4.68 -30.55
CA ALA A 717 4.96 4.79 -29.68
C ALA A 717 5.52 6.22 -29.65
N SER A 718 5.53 6.93 -30.78
CA SER A 718 5.94 8.34 -30.82
C SER A 718 4.99 9.23 -30.03
N GLY A 719 3.67 9.02 -30.14
CA GLY A 719 2.67 9.74 -29.35
C GLY A 719 2.83 9.53 -27.86
N VAL A 720 3.09 8.29 -27.43
CA VAL A 720 3.35 7.94 -26.02
C VAL A 720 4.63 8.62 -25.52
N LYS A 721 5.73 8.61 -26.29
CA LYS A 721 7.00 9.28 -25.92
C LYS A 721 6.87 10.80 -25.85
N GLU A 722 6.17 11.42 -26.81
CA GLU A 722 5.87 12.85 -26.78
C GLU A 722 5.08 13.21 -25.53
N LEU A 723 4.02 12.45 -25.22
CA LEU A 723 3.20 12.66 -24.03
C LEU A 723 3.99 12.44 -22.73
N GLN A 724 4.91 11.46 -22.69
CA GLN A 724 5.77 11.23 -21.52
C GLN A 724 6.67 12.44 -21.22
N MET A 725 7.21 13.11 -22.24
CA MET A 725 7.99 14.34 -22.05
C MET A 725 7.11 15.48 -21.52
N VAL A 726 5.88 15.61 -22.01
CA VAL A 726 4.90 16.59 -21.52
C VAL A 726 4.58 16.30 -20.05
N PHE A 727 4.24 15.05 -19.71
CA PHE A 727 3.97 14.57 -18.35
C PHE A 727 5.13 14.90 -17.39
N TYR A 728 6.38 14.62 -17.79
CA TYR A 728 7.51 14.83 -16.90
C TYR A 728 7.69 16.32 -16.56
N ARG A 729 7.41 17.22 -17.52
CA ARG A 729 7.42 18.67 -17.29
C ARG A 729 6.19 19.15 -16.51
N SER A 730 5.00 18.65 -16.80
CA SER A 730 3.73 19.08 -16.19
C SER A 730 3.50 18.53 -14.80
N PHE A 731 4.07 17.37 -14.49
CA PHE A 731 3.89 16.65 -13.21
C PHE A 731 5.22 16.20 -12.62
N GLY A 732 6.04 15.44 -13.36
CA GLY A 732 7.24 14.77 -12.84
C GLY A 732 8.23 15.68 -12.11
N LEU A 733 8.52 16.87 -12.63
CA LEU A 733 9.42 17.87 -12.03
C LEU A 733 8.83 18.63 -10.84
N ARG A 734 7.52 18.56 -10.63
CA ARG A 734 6.79 19.37 -9.63
C ARG A 734 6.54 18.63 -8.33
N VAL A 735 6.72 17.30 -8.30
CA VAL A 735 6.39 16.42 -7.15
C VAL A 735 7.59 15.94 -6.36
#